data_AF-A0A8S0ZDL2-F1
#
_entry.id   AF-A0A8S0ZDL2-F1
#
_cell.length_a   1.000
_cell.length_b   1.000
_cell.length_c   1.000
_cell.angle_alpha   90.00
_cell.angle_beta   90.00
_cell.angle_gamma   90.00
#
_symmetry.space_group_name_H-M   'P 1'
#
loop_
_entity.id
_entity.type
_entity.pdbx_description
1 polymer ?
#
loop_
_entity_poly.entity_id
_entity_poly.type
_entity_poly.pdbx_seq_one_letter_code
_entity_poly.pdbx_strand_id
1 'polypeptide(L)'
;MISRYEVQTSEKLGRHLVAAKDLKSGETILSDEPFVLGPNSDTSLVCFNCYLPLMSKFVVCKNCGVAPICPGDGCPDHLAHKKWHTSTECDFFRTLKLTNGLHPMTMVQNVGSLLALRAFMKRNVDVKAWDEFMKLESHLEKRKNTSAWEYSDNTVKFIQSLHVAGVVPDENLIQKICAAIDVNSFEVRGPAIPAIGCAEVLRGVYLKAALLAHDCVGNTHMSINDNNVLVCHASTNIKKGDIIYYNYTDPLKGTAIRQQHLMIGKYFKCTCNRCADNTEMDTFMSSSKCTECKTGLVSQTTPEQWTCHNCKNTFADGKISYQVQCCAEKFGVINKKDEKELEEFIRNVSLVLGPNHYLLLEAKQRLAGVLRDTINREPRPTKKLMKRKMELCEEILTVLNKLCPGISRTKAITLYELHSAIVRLAKKLFDGREITGSAYLDELITAEKHLKQALEMLFIEPGNSPEGELCAKALEEYRALKGTMNAVLDGIHAEGKSYQFTEETNAMADQSSVLALMILAVGVTVHFSLHKVEEGHVGVYYRGGALLPVTSQPGFHMMIPLLTSYKAIQTTLQTDEVKNVPCGTSGGVMIYFERIEVVNKLEPVSVLDMVRNFTADYDKTLIFNKVHHELNQFCSAHTLHEVYIDLFDQIDENLRTALQQDLNEMAPGLRVQAVRVTKPKIPEMIRKNYELMEAEKSKLLIAAQHQKVVEKEAETARRKAVIEAEKEAQVAKIQYEQKIMEKESLQKIELIEDSIHKAKQQTKAEADYYHLKKQAEANKLLLTREYLELKKYEALALNNKIYFGNDIPKMFMQANVGDSVPPIAKSVQVE
;
A
#
# COMPACT_ATOMS: atom_id res chain seq x y z
N MET A 1 -10.90 -1.66 44.06
CA MET A 1 -11.63 -0.82 43.09
C MET A 1 -12.83 -1.60 42.62
N ILE A 2 -14.03 -1.00 42.63
CA ILE A 2 -15.25 -1.63 42.08
C ILE A 2 -15.06 -1.71 40.55
N SER A 3 -15.24 -2.90 39.97
CA SER A 3 -15.19 -3.07 38.51
C SER A 3 -16.21 -2.14 37.85
N ARG A 4 -15.90 -1.57 36.69
CA ARG A 4 -16.84 -0.68 35.96
C ARG A 4 -17.82 -1.47 35.08
N TYR A 5 -17.41 -2.66 34.66
CA TYR A 5 -18.19 -3.56 33.81
C TYR A 5 -18.03 -5.01 34.28
N GLU A 6 -18.96 -5.85 33.83
CA GLU A 6 -18.97 -7.30 34.03
C GLU A 6 -19.18 -7.98 32.67
N VAL A 7 -18.62 -9.18 32.50
CA VAL A 7 -18.84 -9.99 31.28
C VAL A 7 -20.00 -10.93 31.57
N GLN A 8 -21.05 -10.86 30.75
CA GLN A 8 -22.18 -11.78 30.79
C GLN A 8 -22.28 -12.57 29.48
N THR A 9 -23.04 -13.66 29.49
CA THR A 9 -23.29 -14.47 28.30
C THR A 9 -24.79 -14.60 28.08
N SER A 10 -25.25 -14.40 26.85
CA SER A 10 -26.64 -14.63 26.45
C SER A 10 -26.69 -15.41 25.13
N GLU A 11 -27.80 -16.09 24.87
CA GLU A 11 -28.00 -16.83 23.62
C GLU A 11 -27.96 -15.92 22.38
N LYS A 12 -28.44 -14.68 22.51
CA LYS A 12 -28.54 -13.72 21.40
C LYS A 12 -27.23 -13.01 21.08
N LEU A 13 -26.47 -12.59 22.10
CA LEU A 13 -25.27 -11.76 21.94
C LEU A 13 -23.97 -12.52 22.18
N GLY A 14 -24.04 -13.77 22.66
CA GLY A 14 -22.86 -14.46 23.17
C GLY A 14 -22.29 -13.73 24.39
N ARG A 15 -20.96 -13.68 24.49
CA ARG A 15 -20.25 -12.93 25.54
C ARG A 15 -20.32 -11.44 25.26
N HIS A 16 -20.77 -10.65 26.23
CA HIS A 16 -20.93 -9.21 26.09
C HIS A 16 -20.71 -8.47 27.41
N LEU A 17 -20.50 -7.15 27.33
CA LEU A 17 -20.28 -6.29 28.50
C LEU A 17 -21.58 -5.68 29.02
N VAL A 18 -21.74 -5.70 30.35
CA VAL A 18 -22.78 -4.95 31.07
C VAL A 18 -22.16 -4.02 32.12
N ALA A 19 -22.84 -2.94 32.47
CA ALA A 19 -22.37 -2.00 33.47
C ALA A 19 -22.47 -2.60 34.89
N ALA A 20 -21.35 -2.64 35.61
CA ALA A 20 -21.28 -3.16 36.99
C ALA A 20 -21.81 -2.16 38.03
N LYS A 21 -21.89 -0.89 37.63
CA LYS A 21 -22.38 0.25 38.41
C LYS A 21 -22.98 1.28 37.46
N ASP A 22 -23.61 2.32 38.01
CA ASP A 22 -24.01 3.47 37.21
C ASP A 22 -22.77 4.20 36.67
N LEU A 23 -22.74 4.45 35.36
CA LEU A 23 -21.68 5.13 34.64
C LEU A 23 -22.22 6.46 34.12
N LYS A 24 -21.48 7.55 34.36
CA LYS A 24 -21.85 8.87 33.83
C LYS A 24 -21.28 9.08 32.43
N SER A 25 -21.94 9.88 31.61
CA SER A 25 -21.40 10.35 30.33
C SER A 25 -19.99 10.94 30.53
N GLY A 26 -19.04 10.53 29.67
CA GLY A 26 -17.62 10.87 29.74
C GLY A 26 -16.76 9.92 30.59
N GLU A 27 -17.36 9.11 31.46
CA GLU A 27 -16.61 8.18 32.33
C GLU A 27 -15.92 7.08 31.50
N THR A 28 -14.62 6.86 31.73
CA THR A 28 -13.87 5.77 31.10
C THR A 28 -14.38 4.42 31.60
N ILE A 29 -14.89 3.59 30.71
CA ILE A 29 -15.37 2.23 31.01
C ILE A 29 -14.20 1.26 31.07
N LEU A 30 -13.40 1.22 30.01
CA LEU A 30 -12.25 0.33 29.88
C LEU A 30 -11.12 0.97 29.09
N SER A 31 -9.92 0.43 29.31
CA SER A 31 -8.73 0.67 28.52
C SER A 31 -8.13 -0.67 28.11
N ASP A 32 -7.76 -0.78 26.84
CA ASP A 32 -7.36 -2.03 26.22
C ASP A 32 -6.14 -1.84 25.33
N GLU A 33 -5.11 -2.64 25.60
CA GLU A 33 -3.91 -2.69 24.76
C GLU A 33 -4.13 -3.68 23.61
N PRO A 34 -3.53 -3.43 22.44
CA PRO A 34 -3.72 -4.31 21.30
C PRO A 34 -3.03 -5.63 21.56
N PHE A 35 -3.78 -6.73 21.48
CA PHE A 35 -3.22 -8.09 21.48
C PHE A 35 -2.27 -8.27 20.30
N VAL A 36 -2.72 -7.81 19.13
CA VAL A 36 -1.92 -7.67 17.92
C VAL A 36 -2.31 -6.41 17.17
N LEU A 37 -1.33 -5.84 16.46
CA LEU A 37 -1.49 -4.69 15.58
C LEU A 37 -0.69 -4.97 14.30
N GLY A 38 -1.17 -4.49 13.17
CA GLY A 38 -0.53 -4.71 11.89
C GLY A 38 -1.26 -4.05 10.73
N PRO A 39 -0.66 -4.09 9.52
CA PRO A 39 -1.30 -3.61 8.31
C PRO A 39 -2.53 -4.44 7.94
N ASN A 40 -3.41 -3.87 7.12
CA ASN A 40 -4.50 -4.61 6.51
C ASN A 40 -3.98 -5.48 5.35
N SER A 41 -4.79 -6.43 4.90
CA SER A 41 -4.41 -7.40 3.87
C SER A 41 -4.06 -6.76 2.52
N ASP A 42 -4.69 -5.62 2.17
CA ASP A 42 -4.46 -4.87 0.92
C ASP A 42 -3.52 -3.65 1.08
N THR A 43 -2.83 -3.53 2.22
CA THR A 43 -1.98 -2.37 2.55
C THR A 43 -0.64 -2.41 1.80
N SER A 44 -0.14 -1.23 1.42
CA SER A 44 1.22 -1.06 0.89
C SER A 44 2.29 -1.54 1.88
N LEU A 45 3.51 -1.79 1.41
CA LEU A 45 4.60 -2.18 2.31
C LEU A 45 4.80 -1.13 3.41
N VAL A 46 4.74 -1.56 4.68
CA VAL A 46 5.01 -0.73 5.85
C VAL A 46 6.25 -1.19 6.60
N CYS A 47 6.87 -0.29 7.35
CA CYS A 47 7.95 -0.64 8.27
C CYS A 47 7.42 -1.55 9.38
N PHE A 48 8.07 -2.69 9.62
CA PHE A 48 7.64 -3.63 10.65
C PHE A 48 7.85 -3.09 12.08
N ASN A 49 8.71 -2.07 12.23
CA ASN A 49 8.98 -1.40 13.50
C ASN A 49 7.96 -0.32 13.80
N CYS A 50 7.71 0.63 12.90
CA CYS A 50 6.90 1.81 13.18
C CYS A 50 5.60 1.91 12.37
N TYR A 51 5.36 1.01 11.40
CA TYR A 51 4.26 1.04 10.43
C TYR A 51 4.22 2.23 9.47
N LEU A 52 5.29 3.01 9.39
CA LEU A 52 5.40 4.04 8.36
C LEU A 52 5.40 3.38 6.96
N PRO A 53 4.61 3.89 5.99
CA PRO A 53 4.62 3.36 4.63
C PRO A 53 6.01 3.50 3.97
N LEU A 54 6.44 2.45 3.28
CA LEU A 54 7.75 2.36 2.62
C LEU A 54 7.56 2.49 1.09
N MET A 55 7.66 3.73 0.59
CA MET A 55 7.28 4.09 -0.78
C MET A 55 8.17 3.50 -1.88
N SER A 56 9.49 3.46 -1.70
CA SER A 56 10.42 3.07 -2.78
C SER A 56 11.73 2.43 -2.31
N LYS A 57 12.14 2.64 -1.05
CA LYS A 57 13.33 2.04 -0.47
C LYS A 57 13.00 1.50 0.92
N PHE A 58 13.50 0.32 1.21
CA PHE A 58 13.51 -0.27 2.55
C PHE A 58 14.87 -0.92 2.78
N VAL A 59 15.22 -1.11 4.05
CA VAL A 59 16.33 -1.99 4.44
C VAL A 59 15.76 -3.12 5.27
N VAL A 60 16.49 -4.22 5.38
CA VAL A 60 16.11 -5.32 6.28
C VAL A 60 16.73 -5.12 7.65
N CYS A 61 16.02 -5.58 8.69
CA CYS A 61 16.56 -5.60 10.05
C CYS A 61 17.92 -6.33 10.07
N LYS A 62 18.93 -5.69 10.66
CA LYS A 62 20.30 -6.22 10.71
C LYS A 62 20.42 -7.54 11.49
N ASN A 63 19.52 -7.78 12.44
CA ASN A 63 19.59 -8.94 13.33
C ASN A 63 18.96 -10.19 12.69
N CYS A 64 17.73 -10.08 12.16
CA CYS A 64 17.07 -11.22 11.51
C CYS A 64 17.38 -11.32 10.00
N GLY A 65 17.71 -10.19 9.36
CA GLY A 65 17.96 -10.11 7.93
C GLY A 65 16.73 -10.44 7.07
N VAL A 66 15.51 -10.27 7.61
CA VAL A 66 14.22 -10.56 6.96
C VAL A 66 13.26 -9.37 7.03
N ALA A 67 12.99 -8.84 8.23
CA ALA A 67 11.95 -7.85 8.45
C ALA A 67 12.25 -6.50 7.76
N PRO A 68 11.36 -5.98 6.89
CA PRO A 68 11.50 -4.67 6.27
C PRO A 68 11.37 -3.53 7.28
N ILE A 69 12.33 -2.61 7.28
CA ILE A 69 12.37 -1.44 8.16
C ILE A 69 12.74 -0.17 7.39
N CYS A 70 12.51 0.99 8.01
CA CYS A 70 12.87 2.31 7.47
C CYS A 70 14.37 2.36 7.07
N PRO A 71 14.69 2.94 5.91
CA PRO A 71 16.08 3.14 5.47
C PRO A 71 16.80 4.26 6.24
N GLY A 72 18.12 4.40 6.04
CA GLY A 72 18.92 5.49 6.62
C GLY A 72 19.16 5.34 8.13
N ASP A 73 18.94 6.41 8.89
CA ASP A 73 19.11 6.46 10.35
C ASP A 73 18.06 5.65 11.12
N GLY A 74 17.11 5.02 10.41
CA GLY A 74 16.10 4.13 10.98
C GLY A 74 14.74 4.80 11.10
N CYS A 75 13.93 4.34 12.07
CA CYS A 75 12.61 4.90 12.31
C CYS A 75 12.74 6.30 12.94
N PRO A 76 11.89 7.28 12.56
CA PRO A 76 11.94 8.62 13.15
C PRO A 76 11.88 8.58 14.69
N ASP A 77 12.61 9.45 15.39
CA ASP A 77 12.73 9.40 16.86
C ASP A 77 11.39 9.43 17.61
N HIS A 78 10.44 10.24 17.12
CA HIS A 78 9.08 10.32 17.65
C HIS A 78 8.27 9.03 17.44
N LEU A 79 8.74 8.09 16.60
CA LEU A 79 8.20 6.74 16.42
C LEU A 79 9.15 5.65 16.93
N ALA A 80 10.42 5.98 17.21
CA ALA A 80 11.46 5.03 17.57
C ALA A 80 11.24 4.35 18.93
N HIS A 81 10.44 4.97 19.80
CA HIS A 81 10.02 4.38 21.07
C HIS A 81 9.03 3.20 20.91
N LYS A 82 8.47 2.99 19.72
CA LYS A 82 7.54 1.90 19.39
C LYS A 82 8.21 0.93 18.42
N LYS A 83 8.90 -0.07 18.95
CA LYS A 83 9.44 -1.19 18.17
C LYS A 83 8.44 -2.33 18.13
N TRP A 84 7.57 -2.34 17.13
CA TRP A 84 6.64 -3.45 16.90
C TRP A 84 7.34 -4.73 16.45
N HIS A 85 8.52 -4.61 15.84
CA HIS A 85 9.40 -5.74 15.60
C HIS A 85 10.14 -6.13 16.88
N THR A 86 9.47 -6.95 17.69
CA THR A 86 9.99 -7.43 18.98
C THR A 86 11.22 -8.33 18.83
N SER A 87 12.01 -8.50 19.88
CA SER A 87 13.13 -9.46 19.90
C SER A 87 12.67 -10.87 19.59
N THR A 88 11.54 -11.30 20.15
CA THR A 88 10.91 -12.59 19.87
C THR A 88 10.52 -12.75 18.40
N GLU A 89 9.99 -11.70 17.75
CA GLU A 89 9.68 -11.72 16.33
C GLU A 89 10.97 -11.76 15.48
N CYS A 90 12.00 -11.03 15.91
CA CYS A 90 13.32 -11.02 15.28
C CYS A 90 13.99 -12.40 15.31
N ASP A 91 13.98 -13.06 16.47
CA ASP A 91 14.57 -14.39 16.64
C ASP A 91 13.79 -15.45 15.83
N PHE A 92 12.47 -15.32 15.76
CA PHE A 92 11.63 -16.16 14.91
C PHE A 92 12.00 -16.04 13.43
N PHE A 93 12.08 -14.82 12.89
CA PHE A 93 12.47 -14.63 11.49
C PHE A 93 13.92 -15.04 11.21
N ARG A 94 14.83 -14.80 12.16
CA ARG A 94 16.22 -15.25 12.06
C ARG A 94 16.28 -16.78 11.95
N THR A 95 15.52 -17.48 12.80
CA THR A 95 15.44 -18.94 12.78
C THR A 95 14.93 -19.43 11.44
N LEU A 96 13.78 -18.91 10.97
CA LEU A 96 13.22 -19.28 9.66
C LEU A 96 14.16 -19.00 8.49
N LYS A 97 14.94 -17.92 8.54
CA LYS A 97 15.95 -17.64 7.52
C LYS A 97 17.05 -18.70 7.49
N LEU A 98 17.50 -19.14 8.68
CA LEU A 98 18.58 -20.12 8.81
C LEU A 98 18.11 -21.56 8.51
N THR A 99 16.90 -21.94 8.93
CA THR A 99 16.38 -23.30 8.78
C THR A 99 15.65 -23.53 7.46
N ASN A 100 14.90 -22.54 6.98
CA ASN A 100 13.99 -22.68 5.84
C ASN A 100 14.38 -21.78 4.65
N GLY A 101 15.47 -21.00 4.77
CA GLY A 101 15.91 -20.11 3.69
C GLY A 101 14.96 -18.95 3.40
N LEU A 102 14.18 -18.49 4.38
CA LEU A 102 13.20 -17.41 4.21
C LEU A 102 13.85 -16.15 3.63
N HIS A 103 13.39 -15.74 2.43
CA HIS A 103 13.88 -14.55 1.75
C HIS A 103 13.05 -13.31 2.17
N PRO A 104 13.67 -12.11 2.34
CA PRO A 104 12.94 -10.89 2.71
C PRO A 104 11.76 -10.54 1.77
N MET A 105 11.90 -10.83 0.47
CA MET A 105 10.82 -10.60 -0.51
C MET A 105 9.57 -11.41 -0.25
N THR A 106 9.70 -12.58 0.37
CA THR A 106 8.53 -13.37 0.78
C THR A 106 7.70 -12.60 1.81
N MET A 107 8.32 -11.87 2.74
CA MET A 107 7.59 -11.01 3.68
C MET A 107 7.02 -9.75 3.02
N VAL A 108 7.73 -9.15 2.06
CA VAL A 108 7.24 -7.97 1.34
C VAL A 108 6.02 -8.29 0.49
N GLN A 109 6.03 -9.42 -0.22
CA GLN A 109 4.89 -9.87 -1.02
C GLN A 109 3.67 -10.27 -0.18
N ASN A 110 3.90 -10.66 1.09
CA ASN A 110 2.86 -11.14 2.00
C ASN A 110 2.68 -10.20 3.21
N VAL A 111 2.94 -8.90 3.04
CA VAL A 111 2.81 -7.91 4.14
C VAL A 111 1.43 -7.93 4.78
N GLY A 112 0.38 -8.15 3.99
CA GLY A 112 -0.99 -8.28 4.46
C GLY A 112 -1.26 -9.47 5.39
N SER A 113 -0.37 -10.47 5.38
CA SER A 113 -0.44 -11.64 6.28
C SER A 113 0.28 -11.41 7.62
N LEU A 114 0.95 -10.27 7.80
CA LEU A 114 1.74 -9.99 9.00
C LEU A 114 0.91 -10.00 10.28
N LEU A 115 -0.30 -9.45 10.24
CA LEU A 115 -1.19 -9.40 11.41
C LEU A 115 -1.57 -10.81 11.89
N ALA A 116 -1.98 -11.68 10.97
CA ALA A 116 -2.31 -13.08 11.26
C ALA A 116 -1.08 -13.87 11.74
N LEU A 117 0.09 -13.64 11.13
CA LEU A 117 1.34 -14.25 11.57
C LEU A 117 1.70 -13.85 13.00
N ARG A 118 1.57 -12.56 13.34
CA ARG A 118 1.80 -12.06 14.71
C ARG A 118 0.84 -12.67 15.72
N ALA A 119 -0.44 -12.81 15.36
CA ALA A 119 -1.42 -13.49 16.20
C ALA A 119 -1.03 -14.96 16.41
N PHE A 120 -0.66 -15.66 15.33
CA PHE A 120 -0.20 -17.05 15.39
C PHE A 120 1.03 -17.23 16.31
N MET A 121 1.95 -16.28 16.32
CA MET A 121 3.15 -16.32 17.17
C MET A 121 2.84 -16.13 18.67
N LYS A 122 1.76 -15.42 19.01
CA LYS A 122 1.38 -15.17 20.42
C LYS A 122 1.10 -16.45 21.21
N ARG A 123 0.74 -17.56 20.55
CA ARG A 123 0.53 -18.87 21.20
C ARG A 123 1.71 -19.32 22.07
N ASN A 124 2.94 -18.95 21.70
CA ASN A 124 4.16 -19.33 22.41
C ASN A 124 4.69 -18.23 23.34
N VAL A 125 4.20 -16.99 23.18
CA VAL A 125 4.71 -15.80 23.88
C VAL A 125 3.82 -15.43 25.06
N ASP A 126 2.50 -15.48 24.86
CA ASP A 126 1.49 -15.13 25.88
C ASP A 126 0.29 -16.07 25.77
N VAL A 127 0.40 -17.21 26.47
CA VAL A 127 -0.61 -18.28 26.46
C VAL A 127 -1.96 -17.78 26.98
N LYS A 128 -1.97 -16.91 28.00
CA LYS A 128 -3.21 -16.41 28.59
C LYS A 128 -3.97 -15.51 27.61
N ALA A 129 -3.27 -14.56 26.97
CA ALA A 129 -3.89 -13.69 25.98
C ALA A 129 -4.31 -14.48 24.72
N TRP A 130 -3.52 -15.49 24.33
CA TRP A 130 -3.87 -16.42 23.27
C TRP A 130 -5.17 -17.20 23.56
N ASP A 131 -5.33 -17.72 24.78
CA ASP A 131 -6.54 -18.43 25.18
C ASP A 131 -7.79 -17.52 25.12
N GLU A 132 -7.67 -16.26 25.53
CA GLU A 132 -8.75 -15.28 25.38
C GLU A 132 -9.04 -14.94 23.91
N PHE A 133 -8.01 -14.79 23.09
CA PHE A 133 -8.14 -14.58 21.65
C PHE A 133 -8.88 -15.75 20.97
N MET A 134 -8.57 -17.00 21.35
CA MET A 134 -9.18 -18.19 20.76
C MET A 134 -10.65 -18.41 21.15
N LYS A 135 -11.13 -17.67 22.17
CA LYS A 135 -12.55 -17.60 22.56
C LYS A 135 -13.32 -16.52 21.80
N LEU A 136 -12.65 -15.64 21.05
CA LEU A 136 -13.34 -14.64 20.23
C LEU A 136 -14.22 -15.33 19.20
N GLU A 137 -15.36 -14.71 18.91
CA GLU A 137 -16.29 -15.22 17.91
C GLU A 137 -15.64 -15.11 16.52
N SER A 138 -15.64 -16.20 15.77
CA SER A 138 -15.00 -16.29 14.46
C SER A 138 -15.96 -16.68 13.35
N HIS A 139 -17.18 -17.13 13.68
CA HIS A 139 -18.19 -17.60 12.73
C HIS A 139 -17.64 -18.58 11.68
N LEU A 140 -16.67 -19.42 12.09
CA LEU A 140 -15.86 -20.23 11.18
C LEU A 140 -16.72 -21.11 10.27
N GLU A 141 -17.73 -21.77 10.83
CA GLU A 141 -18.63 -22.64 10.06
C GLU A 141 -19.45 -21.88 9.01
N LYS A 142 -19.90 -20.66 9.32
CA LYS A 142 -20.60 -19.80 8.34
C LYS A 142 -19.66 -19.26 7.26
N ARG A 143 -18.35 -19.28 7.53
CA ARG A 143 -17.30 -18.74 6.66
C ARG A 143 -16.86 -19.74 5.61
N LYS A 144 -16.91 -21.04 5.90
CA LYS A 144 -16.54 -22.11 4.96
C LYS A 144 -17.28 -21.95 3.63
N ASN A 145 -16.55 -22.14 2.52
CA ASN A 145 -17.07 -22.03 1.15
C ASN A 145 -17.64 -20.64 0.78
N THR A 146 -17.18 -19.58 1.43
CA THR A 146 -17.51 -18.20 1.05
C THR A 146 -16.28 -17.48 0.50
N SER A 147 -16.47 -16.36 -0.19
CA SER A 147 -15.36 -15.53 -0.68
C SER A 147 -14.42 -15.06 0.43
N ALA A 148 -14.92 -14.91 1.68
CA ALA A 148 -14.10 -14.55 2.83
C ALA A 148 -13.12 -15.66 3.24
N TRP A 149 -13.50 -16.94 3.02
CA TRP A 149 -12.61 -18.08 3.24
C TRP A 149 -11.51 -18.13 2.20
N GLU A 150 -11.88 -17.96 0.92
CA GLU A 150 -10.93 -17.92 -0.21
C GLU A 150 -9.96 -16.75 -0.07
N TYR A 151 -10.42 -15.59 0.40
CA TYR A 151 -9.56 -14.44 0.67
C TYR A 151 -8.46 -14.75 1.69
N SER A 152 -8.78 -15.55 2.71
CA SER A 152 -7.83 -15.95 3.75
C SER A 152 -6.84 -17.03 3.28
N ASP A 153 -7.12 -17.72 2.18
CA ASP A 153 -6.34 -18.86 1.67
C ASP A 153 -4.90 -18.47 1.32
N ASN A 154 -4.68 -17.27 0.79
CA ASN A 154 -3.34 -16.74 0.54
C ASN A 154 -2.52 -16.62 1.83
N THR A 155 -3.14 -16.11 2.90
CA THR A 155 -2.51 -16.01 4.22
C THR A 155 -2.24 -17.39 4.81
N VAL A 156 -3.16 -18.33 4.64
CA VAL A 156 -2.99 -19.71 5.12
C VAL A 156 -1.83 -20.39 4.42
N LYS A 157 -1.81 -20.37 3.08
CA LYS A 157 -0.71 -20.92 2.26
C LYS A 157 0.63 -20.28 2.62
N PHE A 158 0.65 -18.97 2.81
CA PHE A 158 1.85 -18.25 3.22
C PHE A 158 2.35 -18.74 4.59
N ILE A 159 1.51 -18.77 5.63
CA ILE A 159 1.92 -19.21 6.97
C ILE A 159 2.31 -20.69 6.96
N GLN A 160 1.63 -21.53 6.18
CA GLN A 160 1.97 -22.94 6.01
C GLN A 160 3.35 -23.13 5.38
N SER A 161 3.68 -22.32 4.36
CA SER A 161 4.97 -22.36 3.67
C SER A 161 6.17 -22.08 4.58
N LEU A 162 5.96 -21.42 5.73
CA LEU A 162 7.00 -21.13 6.70
C LEU A 162 7.48 -22.38 7.47
N HIS A 163 6.72 -23.48 7.48
CA HIS A 163 7.06 -24.74 8.18
C HIS A 163 7.61 -24.50 9.60
N VAL A 164 6.86 -23.78 10.43
CA VAL A 164 7.30 -23.34 11.76
C VAL A 164 7.67 -24.55 12.63
N ALA A 165 8.93 -24.59 13.08
CA ALA A 165 9.51 -25.72 13.83
C ALA A 165 9.48 -27.06 13.06
N GLY A 166 9.54 -27.02 11.72
CA GLY A 166 9.56 -28.21 10.86
C GLY A 166 8.20 -28.88 10.68
N VAL A 167 7.13 -28.29 11.23
CA VAL A 167 5.75 -28.79 11.13
C VAL A 167 4.96 -27.83 10.28
N VAL A 168 4.10 -28.34 9.39
CA VAL A 168 3.13 -27.53 8.64
C VAL A 168 2.03 -27.10 9.61
N PRO A 169 1.83 -25.79 9.82
CA PRO A 169 0.70 -25.27 10.59
C PRO A 169 -0.66 -25.79 10.10
N ASP A 170 -1.55 -26.10 11.05
CA ASP A 170 -2.92 -26.54 10.75
C ASP A 170 -3.71 -25.44 10.02
N GLU A 171 -4.33 -25.83 8.89
CA GLU A 171 -5.13 -24.95 8.04
C GLU A 171 -6.33 -24.37 8.80
N ASN A 172 -7.06 -25.22 9.53
CA ASN A 172 -8.25 -24.82 10.28
C ASN A 172 -7.90 -23.82 11.39
N LEU A 173 -6.76 -24.01 12.06
CA LEU A 173 -6.26 -23.07 13.04
C LEU A 173 -5.99 -21.70 12.42
N ILE A 174 -5.28 -21.62 11.29
CA ILE A 174 -4.96 -20.33 10.67
C ILE A 174 -6.24 -19.66 10.15
N GLN A 175 -7.14 -20.43 9.53
CA GLN A 175 -8.45 -19.92 9.11
C GLN A 175 -9.24 -19.34 10.30
N LYS A 176 -9.20 -20.01 11.46
CA LYS A 176 -9.81 -19.51 12.70
C LYS A 176 -9.17 -18.21 13.17
N ILE A 177 -7.85 -18.06 13.07
CA ILE A 177 -7.13 -16.81 13.42
C ILE A 177 -7.58 -15.67 12.50
N CYS A 178 -7.56 -15.88 11.18
CA CYS A 178 -8.01 -14.87 10.21
C CYS A 178 -9.47 -14.47 10.47
N ALA A 179 -10.34 -15.44 10.72
CA ALA A 179 -11.74 -15.21 11.05
C ALA A 179 -11.96 -14.44 12.36
N ALA A 180 -11.19 -14.75 13.41
CA ALA A 180 -11.24 -13.98 14.65
C ALA A 180 -10.76 -12.53 14.43
N ILE A 181 -9.71 -12.31 13.65
CA ILE A 181 -9.22 -10.96 13.32
C ILE A 181 -10.28 -10.18 12.53
N ASP A 182 -10.88 -10.76 11.50
CA ASP A 182 -11.84 -10.06 10.65
C ASP A 182 -13.11 -9.66 11.40
N VAL A 183 -13.58 -10.51 12.31
CA VAL A 183 -14.80 -10.25 13.10
C VAL A 183 -14.54 -9.30 14.28
N ASN A 184 -13.33 -9.26 14.85
CA ASN A 184 -13.08 -8.58 16.13
C ASN A 184 -12.03 -7.46 16.09
N SER A 185 -11.44 -7.18 14.92
CA SER A 185 -10.47 -6.09 14.80
C SER A 185 -11.13 -4.71 14.74
N PHE A 186 -10.34 -3.72 15.15
CA PHE A 186 -10.66 -2.31 15.13
C PHE A 186 -9.69 -1.60 14.18
N GLU A 187 -10.21 -0.59 13.49
CA GLU A 187 -9.41 0.28 12.65
C GLU A 187 -8.54 1.20 13.51
N VAL A 188 -7.25 1.26 13.19
CA VAL A 188 -6.25 2.07 13.90
C VAL A 188 -5.54 2.97 12.90
N ARG A 189 -5.40 4.25 13.23
CA ARG A 189 -4.68 5.21 12.37
C ARG A 189 -3.19 4.89 12.39
N GLY A 190 -2.61 4.57 11.24
CA GLY A 190 -1.16 4.44 11.12
C GLY A 190 -0.46 5.81 11.11
N PRO A 191 0.87 5.84 11.27
CA PRO A 191 1.62 7.09 11.21
C PRO A 191 1.63 7.66 9.78
N ALA A 192 1.44 8.97 9.69
CA ALA A 192 1.51 9.69 8.43
C ALA A 192 2.95 9.98 8.01
N ILE A 193 3.22 9.94 6.70
CA ILE A 193 4.50 10.36 6.12
C ILE A 193 4.64 11.88 6.33
N PRO A 194 5.67 12.36 7.06
CA PRO A 194 5.77 13.78 7.46
C PRO A 194 5.68 14.80 6.31
N ALA A 195 6.15 14.44 5.11
CA ALA A 195 6.17 15.34 3.96
C ALA A 195 4.89 15.33 3.10
N ILE A 196 4.10 14.26 3.17
CA ILE A 196 2.96 14.00 2.23
C ILE A 196 1.64 13.90 2.99
N GLY A 197 1.66 13.61 4.29
CA GLY A 197 0.45 13.38 5.10
C GLY A 197 -0.28 12.07 4.80
N CYS A 198 0.27 11.21 3.91
CA CYS A 198 -0.29 9.91 3.60
C CYS A 198 -0.02 8.93 4.76
N ALA A 199 -1.04 8.21 5.22
CA ALA A 199 -0.95 7.19 6.25
C ALA A 199 -1.67 5.92 5.79
N GLU A 200 -1.12 4.76 6.13
CA GLU A 200 -1.81 3.49 5.94
C GLU A 200 -2.72 3.22 7.14
N VAL A 201 -3.87 2.59 6.88
CA VAL A 201 -4.80 2.19 7.93
C VAL A 201 -4.37 0.83 8.48
N LEU A 202 -4.23 0.76 9.80
CA LEU A 202 -3.85 -0.46 10.52
C LEU A 202 -5.09 -1.15 11.10
N ARG A 203 -4.93 -2.43 11.45
CA ARG A 203 -5.92 -3.20 12.19
C ARG A 203 -5.33 -3.73 13.48
N GLY A 204 -6.06 -3.54 14.57
CA GLY A 204 -5.69 -4.04 15.90
C GLY A 204 -6.79 -4.91 16.49
N VAL A 205 -6.42 -6.00 17.17
CA VAL A 205 -7.37 -6.80 17.96
C VAL A 205 -7.22 -6.41 19.43
N TYR A 206 -8.33 -6.04 20.06
CA TYR A 206 -8.41 -5.56 21.44
C TYR A 206 -9.36 -6.48 22.20
N LEU A 207 -8.81 -7.34 23.07
CA LEU A 207 -9.53 -8.49 23.61
C LEU A 207 -10.71 -8.10 24.52
N LYS A 208 -10.60 -7.01 25.28
CA LYS A 208 -11.67 -6.49 26.13
C LYS A 208 -12.69 -5.71 25.30
N ALA A 209 -12.22 -4.88 24.37
CA ALA A 209 -13.10 -4.07 23.51
C ALA A 209 -13.92 -4.93 22.54
N ALA A 210 -13.40 -6.08 22.10
CA ALA A 210 -14.12 -7.05 21.26
C ALA A 210 -15.39 -7.62 21.91
N LEU A 211 -15.57 -7.46 23.22
CA LEU A 211 -16.77 -7.89 23.96
C LEU A 211 -17.90 -6.85 23.96
N LEU A 212 -17.68 -5.65 23.42
CA LEU A 212 -18.75 -4.64 23.31
C LEU A 212 -19.83 -5.18 22.37
N ALA A 213 -21.11 -5.06 22.73
CA ALA A 213 -22.18 -5.51 21.83
C ALA A 213 -22.53 -4.43 20.81
N HIS A 214 -23.16 -4.80 19.69
CA HIS A 214 -23.62 -3.83 18.70
C HIS A 214 -24.99 -3.23 19.05
N ASP A 215 -25.09 -1.90 18.95
CA ASP A 215 -26.36 -1.20 18.68
C ASP A 215 -26.12 -0.08 17.66
N CYS A 216 -27.10 0.21 16.80
CA CYS A 216 -26.99 1.32 15.84
C CYS A 216 -27.06 2.70 16.53
N VAL A 217 -27.51 2.75 17.78
CA VAL A 217 -27.46 3.90 18.70
C VAL A 217 -26.65 3.49 19.92
N GLY A 218 -25.32 3.47 19.77
CA GLY A 218 -24.40 3.07 20.82
C GLY A 218 -24.39 4.03 22.02
N ASN A 219 -24.09 3.50 23.20
CA ASN A 219 -23.93 4.26 24.44
C ASN A 219 -22.46 4.45 24.85
N THR A 220 -21.53 4.18 23.92
CA THR A 220 -20.10 4.37 24.11
C THR A 220 -19.46 5.21 23.01
N HIS A 221 -18.34 5.86 23.36
CA HIS A 221 -17.44 6.52 22.44
C HIS A 221 -16.06 5.89 22.54
N MET A 222 -15.41 5.67 21.40
CA MET A 222 -14.11 5.01 21.32
C MET A 222 -13.06 5.94 20.72
N SER A 223 -11.91 5.97 21.37
CA SER A 223 -10.72 6.67 20.92
C SER A 223 -9.50 5.78 21.09
N ILE A 224 -8.56 5.87 20.15
CA ILE A 224 -7.28 5.18 20.24
C ILE A 224 -6.21 6.26 20.34
N ASN A 225 -5.41 6.21 21.40
CA ASN A 225 -4.31 7.15 21.59
C ASN A 225 -3.08 6.74 20.76
N ASP A 226 -2.05 7.57 20.73
CA ASP A 226 -0.82 7.30 19.97
C ASP A 226 -0.13 6.00 20.37
N ASN A 227 -0.30 5.57 21.61
CA ASN A 227 0.23 4.29 22.09
C ASN A 227 -0.56 3.09 21.56
N ASN A 228 -1.51 3.33 20.65
CA ASN A 228 -2.47 2.37 20.14
C ASN A 228 -3.26 1.72 21.26
N VAL A 229 -3.44 2.42 22.39
CA VAL A 229 -4.30 1.95 23.48
C VAL A 229 -5.70 2.47 23.20
N LEU A 230 -6.63 1.54 23.15
CA LEU A 230 -8.03 1.80 22.95
C LEU A 230 -8.65 2.18 24.29
N VAL A 231 -9.32 3.32 24.32
CA VAL A 231 -10.05 3.80 25.48
C VAL A 231 -11.53 3.94 25.09
N CYS A 232 -12.39 3.32 25.90
CA CYS A 232 -13.83 3.36 25.72
C CYS A 232 -14.45 4.18 26.84
N HIS A 233 -15.21 5.21 26.47
CA HIS A 233 -15.94 6.09 27.38
C HIS A 233 -17.44 5.88 27.22
N ALA A 234 -18.20 6.09 28.29
CA ALA A 234 -19.65 6.16 28.19
C ALA A 234 -20.04 7.44 27.43
N SER A 235 -20.79 7.32 26.32
CA SER A 235 -21.27 8.48 25.57
C SER A 235 -22.51 9.09 26.24
N THR A 236 -23.33 8.25 26.87
CA THR A 236 -24.51 8.64 27.68
C THR A 236 -24.38 8.10 29.10
N ASN A 237 -25.34 8.42 29.97
CA ASN A 237 -25.42 7.77 31.28
C ASN A 237 -25.92 6.32 31.08
N ILE A 238 -25.24 5.35 31.70
CA ILE A 238 -25.55 3.91 31.62
C ILE A 238 -25.86 3.43 33.03
N LYS A 239 -27.02 2.80 33.26
CA LYS A 239 -27.38 2.30 34.60
C LYS A 239 -26.71 0.96 34.86
N LYS A 240 -26.51 0.64 36.14
CA LYS A 240 -26.06 -0.70 36.56
C LYS A 240 -26.97 -1.78 35.97
N GLY A 241 -26.36 -2.77 35.33
CA GLY A 241 -27.05 -3.89 34.68
C GLY A 241 -27.38 -3.66 33.21
N ASP A 242 -27.30 -2.42 32.69
CA ASP A 242 -27.51 -2.15 31.28
C ASP A 242 -26.35 -2.67 30.43
N ILE A 243 -26.65 -3.07 29.19
CA ILE A 243 -25.66 -3.53 28.22
C ILE A 243 -24.84 -2.34 27.70
N ILE A 244 -23.55 -2.56 27.53
CA ILE A 244 -22.61 -1.58 26.97
C ILE A 244 -22.50 -1.83 25.46
N TYR A 245 -23.02 -0.88 24.68
CA TYR A 245 -23.15 -0.96 23.24
C TYR A 245 -22.17 -0.04 22.51
N TYR A 246 -21.59 -0.57 21.44
CA TYR A 246 -20.79 0.15 20.47
C TYR A 246 -21.43 0.06 19.07
N ASN A 247 -21.35 1.15 18.30
CA ASN A 247 -21.83 1.13 16.92
C ASN A 247 -20.71 0.60 16.01
N TYR A 248 -20.90 -0.58 15.43
CA TYR A 248 -19.96 -1.23 14.51
C TYR A 248 -20.02 -0.65 13.09
N THR A 249 -20.94 0.27 12.85
CA THR A 249 -21.24 0.83 11.54
C THR A 249 -21.15 2.35 11.59
N ASP A 250 -21.24 2.99 10.44
CA ASP A 250 -21.39 4.44 10.39
C ASP A 250 -22.85 4.82 10.76
N PRO A 251 -23.06 5.64 11.81
CA PRO A 251 -24.40 6.07 12.22
C PRO A 251 -25.16 6.82 11.11
N LEU A 252 -24.47 7.45 10.16
CA LEU A 252 -25.06 8.22 9.07
C LEU A 252 -25.37 7.38 7.82
N LYS A 253 -25.24 6.06 7.86
CA LYS A 253 -25.73 5.16 6.79
C LYS A 253 -27.17 4.74 7.05
N GLY A 254 -27.92 4.48 5.98
CA GLY A 254 -29.31 3.97 6.06
C GLY A 254 -29.39 2.49 6.48
N THR A 255 -30.58 2.04 6.89
CA THR A 255 -30.76 0.72 7.51
C THR A 255 -30.29 -0.43 6.65
N ALA A 256 -30.62 -0.46 5.35
CA ALA A 256 -30.20 -1.53 4.45
C ALA A 256 -28.67 -1.68 4.39
N ILE A 257 -27.94 -0.56 4.28
CA ILE A 257 -26.48 -0.55 4.22
C ILE A 257 -25.85 -1.00 5.54
N ARG A 258 -26.38 -0.53 6.68
CA ARG A 258 -25.91 -0.99 8.01
C ARG A 258 -26.13 -2.49 8.20
N GLN A 259 -27.31 -2.99 7.83
CA GLN A 259 -27.63 -4.42 7.91
C GLN A 259 -26.71 -5.24 6.99
N GLN A 260 -26.48 -4.80 5.76
CA GLN A 260 -25.54 -5.46 4.85
C GLN A 260 -24.12 -5.50 5.43
N HIS A 261 -23.62 -4.39 5.99
CA HIS A 261 -22.30 -4.34 6.62
C HIS A 261 -22.18 -5.32 7.80
N LEU A 262 -23.20 -5.41 8.65
CA LEU A 262 -23.21 -6.35 9.78
C LEU A 262 -23.35 -7.80 9.33
N MET A 263 -24.15 -8.08 8.30
CA MET A 263 -24.31 -9.43 7.77
C MET A 263 -23.02 -9.95 7.13
N ILE A 264 -22.33 -9.11 6.35
CA ILE A 264 -21.07 -9.48 5.67
C ILE A 264 -19.91 -9.56 6.66
N GLY A 265 -19.74 -8.55 7.53
CA GLY A 265 -18.58 -8.45 8.41
C GLY A 265 -18.73 -9.13 9.77
N LYS A 266 -19.96 -9.29 10.27
CA LYS A 266 -20.27 -9.76 11.64
C LYS A 266 -21.28 -10.91 11.68
N TYR A 267 -21.81 -11.36 10.55
CA TYR A 267 -22.67 -12.55 10.40
C TYR A 267 -23.98 -12.54 11.23
N PHE A 268 -24.53 -11.36 11.53
CA PHE A 268 -25.81 -11.22 12.21
C PHE A 268 -26.65 -10.04 11.68
N LYS A 269 -27.97 -10.13 11.86
CA LYS A 269 -28.94 -9.08 11.53
C LYS A 269 -29.27 -8.27 12.78
N CYS A 270 -29.12 -6.95 12.73
CA CYS A 270 -29.41 -6.08 13.87
C CYS A 270 -30.93 -5.96 14.09
N THR A 271 -31.33 -5.97 15.35
CA THR A 271 -32.74 -5.86 15.79
C THR A 271 -32.93 -4.74 16.82
N CYS A 272 -32.02 -3.77 16.86
CA CYS A 272 -32.15 -2.60 17.73
C CYS A 272 -33.38 -1.76 17.37
N ASN A 273 -33.78 -0.87 18.28
CA ASN A 273 -34.94 0.00 18.10
C ASN A 273 -34.90 0.78 16.78
N ARG A 274 -33.73 1.30 16.39
CA ARG A 274 -33.56 2.02 15.12
C ARG A 274 -33.76 1.12 13.89
N CYS A 275 -33.33 -0.14 13.94
CA CYS A 275 -33.49 -1.07 12.82
C CYS A 275 -34.90 -1.68 12.75
N ALA A 276 -35.61 -1.74 13.88
CA ALA A 276 -37.00 -2.18 13.93
C ALA A 276 -37.98 -1.07 13.49
N ASP A 277 -37.61 0.19 13.67
CA ASP A 277 -38.37 1.36 13.26
C ASP A 277 -38.10 1.75 11.80
N ASN A 278 -39.13 1.70 10.97
CA ASN A 278 -39.04 2.05 9.55
C ASN A 278 -38.77 3.55 9.28
N THR A 279 -38.98 4.42 10.27
CA THR A 279 -38.66 5.85 10.21
C THR A 279 -37.23 6.13 10.64
N GLU A 280 -36.51 5.13 11.16
CA GLU A 280 -35.20 5.28 11.81
C GLU A 280 -35.19 6.36 12.91
N MET A 281 -36.14 6.30 13.85
CA MET A 281 -36.32 7.26 14.94
C MET A 281 -36.69 8.66 14.44
N ASP A 282 -37.70 8.73 13.56
CA ASP A 282 -38.17 9.96 12.93
C ASP A 282 -37.08 10.74 12.17
N THR A 283 -36.01 10.06 11.74
CA THR A 283 -34.95 10.69 10.92
C THR A 283 -35.23 10.55 9.44
N PHE A 284 -35.98 9.50 9.05
CA PHE A 284 -36.33 9.15 7.66
C PHE A 284 -35.10 8.97 6.75
N MET A 285 -33.98 8.49 7.31
CA MET A 285 -32.70 8.40 6.62
C MET A 285 -32.65 7.46 5.41
N SER A 286 -33.56 6.52 5.33
CA SER A 286 -33.72 5.61 4.17
C SER A 286 -34.97 5.91 3.35
N SER A 287 -35.62 7.07 3.53
CA SER A 287 -36.92 7.36 2.90
C SER A 287 -36.81 8.10 1.58
N SER A 288 -37.74 7.81 0.66
CA SER A 288 -37.91 8.50 -0.62
C SER A 288 -39.08 9.49 -0.57
N LYS A 289 -39.14 10.47 -1.47
CA LYS A 289 -40.32 11.34 -1.60
C LYS A 289 -41.43 10.59 -2.33
N CYS A 290 -42.66 10.76 -1.84
CA CYS A 290 -43.82 10.11 -2.43
C CYS A 290 -44.13 10.67 -3.83
N THR A 291 -44.20 9.80 -4.85
CA THR A 291 -44.53 10.23 -6.22
C THR A 291 -45.97 10.70 -6.38
N GLU A 292 -46.89 10.18 -5.54
CA GLU A 292 -48.32 10.50 -5.61
C GLU A 292 -48.64 11.87 -4.97
N CYS A 293 -48.36 12.05 -3.68
CA CYS A 293 -48.72 13.28 -2.97
C CYS A 293 -47.61 14.36 -2.95
N LYS A 294 -46.38 14.04 -3.38
CA LYS A 294 -45.19 14.92 -3.45
C LYS A 294 -44.72 15.55 -2.12
N THR A 295 -45.51 15.44 -1.06
CA THR A 295 -45.29 16.02 0.26
C THR A 295 -44.90 14.97 1.30
N GLY A 296 -45.40 13.74 1.15
CA GLY A 296 -45.11 12.63 2.06
C GLY A 296 -43.77 11.96 1.81
N LEU A 297 -43.22 11.35 2.87
CA LEU A 297 -42.07 10.46 2.81
C LEU A 297 -42.53 9.01 2.77
N VAL A 298 -41.77 8.19 2.04
CA VAL A 298 -42.04 6.77 1.80
C VAL A 298 -40.94 5.96 2.44
N SER A 299 -41.31 5.03 3.33
CA SER A 299 -40.36 4.15 4.04
C SER A 299 -40.74 2.68 3.83
N GLN A 300 -39.75 1.80 3.95
CA GLN A 300 -39.94 0.37 3.75
C GLN A 300 -40.73 -0.22 4.94
N THR A 301 -41.91 -0.78 4.69
CA THR A 301 -42.75 -1.40 5.73
C THR A 301 -42.60 -2.91 5.74
N THR A 302 -42.42 -3.51 4.57
CA THR A 302 -42.06 -4.93 4.40
C THR A 302 -40.90 -5.05 3.39
N PRO A 303 -40.21 -6.20 3.29
CA PRO A 303 -39.15 -6.37 2.31
C PRO A 303 -39.57 -6.07 0.86
N GLU A 304 -40.85 -6.24 0.54
CA GLU A 304 -41.39 -6.10 -0.82
C GLU A 304 -42.16 -4.78 -1.02
N GLN A 305 -42.51 -4.07 0.06
CA GLN A 305 -43.45 -2.96 0.03
C GLN A 305 -42.96 -1.76 0.84
N TRP A 306 -43.18 -0.59 0.25
CA TRP A 306 -42.94 0.70 0.87
C TRP A 306 -44.26 1.46 1.02
N THR A 307 -44.41 2.22 2.09
CA THR A 307 -45.66 2.95 2.37
C THR A 307 -45.37 4.43 2.63
N CYS A 308 -46.19 5.29 2.05
CA CYS A 308 -46.16 6.73 2.32
C CYS A 308 -46.76 7.05 3.69
N HIS A 309 -46.05 7.82 4.51
CA HIS A 309 -46.54 8.23 5.83
C HIS A 309 -47.69 9.23 5.78
N ASN A 310 -47.80 10.02 4.70
CA ASN A 310 -48.83 11.04 4.51
C ASN A 310 -50.11 10.47 3.84
N CYS A 311 -50.03 10.06 2.58
CA CYS A 311 -51.21 9.61 1.81
C CYS A 311 -51.49 8.10 1.91
N LYS A 312 -50.67 7.34 2.64
CA LYS A 312 -50.80 5.87 2.84
C LYS A 312 -50.72 5.00 1.58
N ASN A 313 -50.47 5.58 0.40
CA ASN A 313 -50.21 4.82 -0.82
C ASN A 313 -48.97 3.93 -0.67
N THR A 314 -49.02 2.78 -1.33
CA THR A 314 -47.96 1.76 -1.26
C THR A 314 -47.24 1.61 -2.59
N PHE A 315 -45.95 1.32 -2.52
CA PHE A 315 -45.05 1.20 -3.68
C PHE A 315 -44.26 -0.11 -3.59
N ALA A 316 -43.99 -0.73 -4.73
CA ALA A 316 -43.15 -1.92 -4.80
C ALA A 316 -41.68 -1.57 -4.54
N ASP A 317 -40.95 -2.45 -3.85
CA ASP A 317 -39.53 -2.26 -3.51
C ASP A 317 -38.67 -1.95 -4.73
N GLY A 318 -38.80 -2.74 -5.81
CA GLY A 318 -37.99 -2.57 -7.02
C GLY A 318 -38.03 -1.15 -7.61
N LYS A 319 -39.14 -0.41 -7.48
CA LYS A 319 -39.25 0.96 -7.97
C LYS A 319 -38.43 1.94 -7.11
N ILE A 320 -38.57 1.86 -5.78
CA ILE A 320 -37.89 2.78 -4.85
C ILE A 320 -36.41 2.42 -4.75
N SER A 321 -36.07 1.14 -4.64
CA SER A 321 -34.70 0.63 -4.61
C SER A 321 -33.93 1.03 -5.86
N TYR A 322 -34.54 0.95 -7.05
CA TYR A 322 -33.92 1.43 -8.29
C TYR A 322 -33.66 2.95 -8.26
N GLN A 323 -34.59 3.76 -7.76
CA GLN A 323 -34.38 5.21 -7.61
C GLN A 323 -33.20 5.53 -6.69
N VAL A 324 -33.12 4.86 -5.54
CA VAL A 324 -32.01 5.03 -4.59
C VAL A 324 -30.68 4.60 -5.23
N GLN A 325 -30.69 3.47 -5.95
CA GLN A 325 -29.51 2.97 -6.66
C GLN A 325 -29.01 3.97 -7.72
N CYS A 326 -29.89 4.52 -8.55
CA CYS A 326 -29.51 5.54 -9.53
C CYS A 326 -28.92 6.80 -8.86
N CYS A 327 -29.44 7.20 -7.70
CA CYS A 327 -28.87 8.32 -6.95
C CYS A 327 -27.49 7.98 -6.38
N ALA A 328 -27.31 6.75 -5.89
CA ALA A 328 -26.02 6.28 -5.37
C ALA A 328 -24.95 6.18 -6.46
N GLU A 329 -25.31 5.67 -7.65
CA GLU A 329 -24.42 5.61 -8.82
C GLU A 329 -24.00 7.01 -9.26
N LYS A 330 -24.94 7.96 -9.36
CA LYS A 330 -24.61 9.36 -9.63
C LYS A 330 -23.65 9.94 -8.60
N PHE A 331 -23.88 9.69 -7.31
CA PHE A 331 -22.99 10.14 -6.24
C PHE A 331 -21.59 9.51 -6.31
N GLY A 332 -21.48 8.31 -6.89
CA GLY A 332 -20.22 7.61 -7.10
C GLY A 332 -19.34 8.27 -8.17
N VAL A 333 -19.93 8.96 -9.15
CA VAL A 333 -19.22 9.52 -10.31
C VAL A 333 -18.83 10.99 -10.13
N ILE A 334 -19.59 11.76 -9.34
CA ILE A 334 -19.29 13.19 -9.13
C ILE A 334 -17.97 13.43 -8.42
N ASN A 335 -17.35 14.58 -8.71
CA ASN A 335 -16.21 15.08 -7.97
C ASN A 335 -16.63 15.61 -6.60
N LYS A 336 -16.43 14.78 -5.56
CA LYS A 336 -16.78 15.11 -4.15
C LYS A 336 -15.95 16.24 -3.52
N LYS A 337 -15.03 16.84 -4.27
CA LYS A 337 -14.25 18.03 -3.85
C LYS A 337 -14.71 19.31 -4.55
N ASP A 338 -15.60 19.21 -5.53
CA ASP A 338 -16.14 20.36 -6.25
C ASP A 338 -17.44 20.85 -5.60
N GLU A 339 -17.52 22.16 -5.33
CA GLU A 339 -18.70 22.79 -4.71
C GLU A 339 -19.94 22.70 -5.61
N LYS A 340 -19.79 22.96 -6.91
CA LYS A 340 -20.92 23.08 -7.84
C LYS A 340 -21.54 21.72 -8.11
N GLU A 341 -20.72 20.70 -8.33
CA GLU A 341 -21.21 19.33 -8.54
C GLU A 341 -21.95 18.80 -7.31
N LEU A 342 -21.45 19.08 -6.10
CA LEU A 342 -22.14 18.69 -4.85
C LEU A 342 -23.47 19.43 -4.67
N GLU A 343 -23.52 20.75 -4.90
CA GLU A 343 -24.77 21.52 -4.83
C GLU A 343 -25.79 21.06 -5.88
N GLU A 344 -25.34 20.78 -7.11
CA GLU A 344 -26.21 20.25 -8.15
C GLU A 344 -26.74 18.86 -7.78
N PHE A 345 -25.89 17.99 -7.25
CA PHE A 345 -26.30 16.69 -6.76
C PHE A 345 -27.35 16.81 -5.65
N ILE A 346 -27.10 17.64 -4.63
CA ILE A 346 -28.04 17.87 -3.53
C ILE A 346 -29.37 18.39 -4.05
N ARG A 347 -29.35 19.37 -4.96
CA ARG A 347 -30.56 19.95 -5.57
C ARG A 347 -31.36 18.89 -6.33
N ASN A 348 -30.72 18.11 -7.19
CA ASN A 348 -31.39 17.12 -8.04
C ASN A 348 -31.93 15.95 -7.21
N VAL A 349 -31.15 15.43 -6.26
CA VAL A 349 -31.53 14.29 -5.43
C VAL A 349 -32.57 14.67 -4.39
N SER A 350 -32.59 15.91 -3.91
CA SER A 350 -33.65 16.42 -3.03
C SER A 350 -35.03 16.46 -3.69
N LEU A 351 -35.14 16.33 -5.02
CA LEU A 351 -36.44 16.19 -5.70
C LEU A 351 -37.02 14.78 -5.58
N VAL A 352 -36.15 13.78 -5.36
CA VAL A 352 -36.51 12.36 -5.39
C VAL A 352 -36.48 11.74 -3.99
N LEU A 353 -35.46 12.05 -3.19
CA LEU A 353 -35.26 11.45 -1.87
C LEU A 353 -35.67 12.39 -0.74
N GLY A 354 -35.92 11.80 0.45
CA GLY A 354 -36.21 12.58 1.65
C GLY A 354 -35.05 13.50 2.05
N PRO A 355 -35.31 14.64 2.71
CA PRO A 355 -34.28 15.67 2.99
C PRO A 355 -33.10 15.17 3.85
N ASN A 356 -33.36 14.18 4.70
CA ASN A 356 -32.39 13.54 5.60
C ASN A 356 -31.87 12.21 5.04
N HIS A 357 -32.13 11.90 3.77
CA HIS A 357 -31.66 10.64 3.20
C HIS A 357 -30.14 10.54 3.31
N TYR A 358 -29.61 9.35 3.64
CA TYR A 358 -28.18 9.18 3.95
C TYR A 358 -27.24 9.66 2.83
N LEU A 359 -27.62 9.49 1.55
CA LEU A 359 -26.87 10.03 0.40
C LEU A 359 -26.79 11.57 0.41
N LEU A 360 -27.88 12.25 0.78
CA LEU A 360 -27.89 13.71 0.90
C LEU A 360 -27.08 14.16 2.10
N LEU A 361 -27.19 13.48 3.25
CA LEU A 361 -26.38 13.80 4.42
C LEU A 361 -24.88 13.66 4.13
N GLU A 362 -24.47 12.60 3.44
CA GLU A 362 -23.08 12.41 3.02
C GLU A 362 -22.63 13.53 2.07
N ALA A 363 -23.44 13.90 1.07
CA ALA A 363 -23.15 15.02 0.17
C ALA A 363 -23.05 16.36 0.91
N LYS A 364 -23.96 16.63 1.85
CA LYS A 364 -23.99 17.84 2.68
C LYS A 364 -22.74 17.93 3.58
N GLN A 365 -22.34 16.82 4.19
CA GLN A 365 -21.12 16.77 5.01
C GLN A 365 -19.86 17.05 4.18
N ARG A 366 -19.77 16.50 2.95
CA ARG A 366 -18.68 16.80 2.01
C ARG A 366 -18.67 18.26 1.60
N LEU A 367 -19.84 18.81 1.25
CA LEU A 367 -20.00 20.20 0.85
C LEU A 367 -19.60 21.16 1.98
N ALA A 368 -19.99 20.88 3.23
CA ALA A 368 -19.58 21.69 4.39
C ALA A 368 -18.04 21.74 4.53
N GLY A 369 -17.34 20.64 4.25
CA GLY A 369 -15.87 20.58 4.21
C GLY A 369 -15.28 21.40 3.06
N VAL A 370 -15.83 21.30 1.85
CA VAL A 370 -15.40 22.12 0.69
C VAL A 370 -15.61 23.61 0.98
N LEU A 371 -16.77 23.99 1.52
CA LEU A 371 -17.06 25.37 1.90
C LEU A 371 -16.10 25.88 2.98
N ARG A 372 -15.75 25.06 3.98
CA ARG A 372 -14.72 25.43 4.96
C ARG A 372 -13.39 25.76 4.29
N ASP A 373 -12.94 24.92 3.37
CA ASP A 373 -11.66 25.10 2.68
C ASP A 373 -11.70 26.36 1.78
N THR A 374 -12.80 26.59 1.06
CA THR A 374 -13.04 27.81 0.28
C THR A 374 -13.02 29.05 1.15
N ILE A 375 -13.75 29.05 2.29
CA ILE A 375 -13.81 30.20 3.21
C ILE A 375 -12.43 30.50 3.81
N ASN A 376 -11.61 29.47 4.07
CA ASN A 376 -10.25 29.67 4.61
C ASN A 376 -9.25 30.16 3.56
N ARG A 377 -9.43 29.79 2.29
CA ARG A 377 -8.54 30.21 1.20
C ARG A 377 -8.85 31.62 0.68
N GLU A 378 -10.13 31.98 0.62
CA GLU A 378 -10.54 33.29 0.11
C GLU A 378 -10.24 34.40 1.14
N PRO A 379 -9.56 35.50 0.74
CA PRO A 379 -9.31 36.62 1.65
C PRO A 379 -10.59 37.33 2.11
N ARG A 380 -11.66 37.29 1.29
CA ARG A 380 -12.95 37.96 1.54
C ARG A 380 -14.13 37.05 1.21
N PRO A 381 -14.34 35.97 1.99
CA PRO A 381 -15.37 34.98 1.69
C PRO A 381 -16.77 35.60 1.71
N THR A 382 -17.63 35.20 0.78
CA THR A 382 -18.98 35.79 0.66
C THR A 382 -19.89 35.39 1.82
N LYS A 383 -20.86 36.25 2.18
CA LYS A 383 -21.86 35.93 3.23
C LYS A 383 -22.70 34.72 2.86
N LYS A 384 -22.95 34.52 1.56
CA LYS A 384 -23.71 33.37 1.04
C LYS A 384 -23.05 32.05 1.40
N LEU A 385 -21.72 31.94 1.26
CA LEU A 385 -20.99 30.71 1.62
C LEU A 385 -21.10 30.39 3.11
N MET A 386 -21.00 31.40 3.98
CA MET A 386 -21.11 31.21 5.43
C MET A 386 -22.52 30.78 5.84
N LYS A 387 -23.56 31.47 5.33
CA LYS A 387 -24.97 31.10 5.56
C LYS A 387 -25.25 29.67 5.08
N ARG A 388 -24.77 29.34 3.88
CA ARG A 388 -24.93 27.98 3.33
C ARG A 388 -24.24 26.93 4.20
N LYS A 389 -23.04 27.21 4.71
CA LYS A 389 -22.34 26.30 5.64
C LYS A 389 -23.12 26.13 6.95
N MET A 390 -23.71 27.19 7.50
CA MET A 390 -24.54 27.13 8.71
C MET A 390 -25.76 26.22 8.50
N GLU A 391 -26.53 26.44 7.42
CA GLU A 391 -27.68 25.62 7.05
C GLU A 391 -27.32 24.12 7.00
N LEU A 392 -26.22 23.78 6.32
CA LEU A 392 -25.76 22.40 6.20
C LEU A 392 -25.41 21.80 7.58
N CYS A 393 -24.76 22.56 8.45
CA CYS A 393 -24.40 22.09 9.79
C CYS A 393 -25.65 21.86 10.65
N GLU A 394 -26.63 22.74 10.61
CA GLU A 394 -27.90 22.64 11.35
C GLU A 394 -28.73 21.42 10.89
N GLU A 395 -28.83 21.21 9.58
CA GLU A 395 -29.49 20.04 9.00
C GLU A 395 -28.83 18.73 9.47
N ILE A 396 -27.49 18.67 9.46
CA ILE A 396 -26.74 17.51 9.93
C ILE A 396 -26.93 17.29 11.44
N LEU A 397 -26.89 18.36 12.25
CA LEU A 397 -27.05 18.29 13.71
C LEU A 397 -28.45 17.77 14.09
N THR A 398 -29.47 18.13 13.34
CA THR A 398 -30.85 17.64 13.57
C THR A 398 -30.90 16.11 13.55
N VAL A 399 -30.15 15.47 12.64
CA VAL A 399 -30.07 14.01 12.55
C VAL A 399 -29.13 13.44 13.62
N LEU A 400 -27.95 14.03 13.80
CA LEU A 400 -26.97 13.56 14.79
C LEU A 400 -27.49 13.62 16.23
N ASN A 401 -28.34 14.60 16.58
CA ASN A 401 -28.95 14.69 17.90
C ASN A 401 -29.85 13.49 18.23
N LYS A 402 -30.46 12.86 17.22
CA LYS A 402 -31.31 11.68 17.39
C LYS A 402 -30.49 10.38 17.44
N LEU A 403 -29.49 10.26 16.55
CA LEU A 403 -28.72 9.02 16.38
C LEU A 403 -27.51 8.90 17.31
N CYS A 404 -27.00 10.04 17.76
CA CYS A 404 -25.86 10.15 18.66
C CYS A 404 -26.24 11.08 19.82
N PRO A 405 -27.11 10.62 20.75
CA PRO A 405 -27.68 11.48 21.79
C PRO A 405 -26.64 12.01 22.79
N GLY A 406 -25.57 11.25 23.01
CA GLY A 406 -24.48 11.59 23.93
C GLY A 406 -23.26 12.21 23.26
N ILE A 407 -22.09 11.90 23.81
CA ILE A 407 -20.80 12.32 23.26
C ILE A 407 -20.58 11.68 21.89
N SER A 408 -20.24 12.49 20.89
CA SER A 408 -19.99 12.04 19.53
C SER A 408 -19.00 12.96 18.83
N ARG A 409 -17.96 12.35 18.24
CA ARG A 409 -16.94 13.04 17.47
C ARG A 409 -17.51 13.84 16.31
N THR A 410 -18.38 13.23 15.50
CA THR A 410 -19.00 13.92 14.35
C THR A 410 -19.84 15.11 14.80
N LYS A 411 -20.59 14.96 15.89
CA LYS A 411 -21.42 16.03 16.47
C LYS A 411 -20.55 17.20 16.96
N ALA A 412 -19.45 16.90 17.64
CA ALA A 412 -18.53 17.90 18.12
C ALA A 412 -17.88 18.69 16.98
N ILE A 413 -17.43 18.00 15.93
CA ILE A 413 -16.86 18.63 14.73
C ILE A 413 -17.91 19.51 14.04
N THR A 414 -19.15 19.04 13.87
CA THR A 414 -20.21 19.86 13.23
C THR A 414 -20.54 21.11 14.05
N LEU A 415 -20.61 21.01 15.38
CA LEU A 415 -20.80 22.17 16.26
C LEU A 415 -19.63 23.16 16.19
N TYR A 416 -18.40 22.66 16.13
CA TYR A 416 -17.22 23.48 15.92
C TYR A 416 -17.28 24.20 14.57
N GLU A 417 -17.62 23.50 13.49
CA GLU A 417 -17.71 24.13 12.17
C GLU A 417 -18.84 25.17 12.08
N LEU A 418 -19.96 24.94 12.78
CA LEU A 418 -21.08 25.86 12.91
C LEU A 418 -20.68 27.13 13.68
N HIS A 419 -20.04 27.00 14.86
CA HIS A 419 -19.58 28.15 15.63
C HIS A 419 -18.65 29.05 14.80
N SER A 420 -17.73 28.44 14.05
CA SER A 420 -16.74 29.16 13.25
C SER A 420 -17.41 29.97 12.14
N ALA A 421 -18.47 29.41 11.52
CA ALA A 421 -19.26 30.10 10.51
C ALA A 421 -20.05 31.27 11.10
N ILE A 422 -20.68 31.09 12.27
CA ILE A 422 -21.43 32.14 12.98
C ILE A 422 -20.51 33.32 13.32
N VAL A 423 -19.37 33.08 13.99
CA VAL A 423 -18.45 34.15 14.39
C VAL A 423 -17.96 34.95 13.19
N ARG A 424 -17.60 34.28 12.10
CA ARG A 424 -17.12 34.94 10.87
C ARG A 424 -18.20 35.75 10.19
N LEU A 425 -19.43 35.23 10.11
CA LEU A 425 -20.56 35.94 9.52
C LEU A 425 -20.95 37.15 10.36
N ALA A 426 -21.10 36.95 11.67
CA ALA A 426 -21.47 38.00 12.61
C ALA A 426 -20.45 39.14 12.59
N LYS A 427 -19.14 38.82 12.61
CA LYS A 427 -18.08 39.82 12.46
C LYS A 427 -18.20 40.60 11.15
N LYS A 428 -18.44 39.92 10.03
CA LYS A 428 -18.61 40.56 8.72
C LYS A 428 -19.84 41.47 8.65
N LEU A 429 -20.94 41.10 9.30
CA LEU A 429 -22.14 41.92 9.39
C LEU A 429 -21.91 43.14 10.27
N PHE A 430 -21.19 42.98 11.38
CA PHE A 430 -20.84 44.07 12.29
C PHE A 430 -19.88 45.07 11.63
N ASP A 431 -18.80 44.59 11.00
CA ASP A 431 -17.85 45.43 10.24
C ASP A 431 -18.56 46.16 9.08
N GLY A 432 -19.59 45.54 8.50
CA GLY A 432 -20.46 46.11 7.47
C GLY A 432 -21.55 47.05 7.99
N ARG A 433 -21.66 47.25 9.32
CA ARG A 433 -22.71 48.03 10.00
C ARG A 433 -24.15 47.57 9.70
N GLU A 434 -24.32 46.28 9.39
CA GLU A 434 -25.64 45.67 9.15
C GLU A 434 -26.31 45.20 10.44
N ILE A 435 -25.53 44.96 11.49
CA ILE A 435 -26.03 44.61 12.83
C ILE A 435 -25.44 45.56 13.87
N THR A 436 -26.19 45.79 14.95
CA THR A 436 -25.74 46.59 16.10
C THR A 436 -24.73 45.82 16.95
N GLY A 437 -24.04 46.52 17.86
CA GLY A 437 -23.17 45.85 18.84
C GLY A 437 -23.90 44.83 19.71
N SER A 438 -25.16 45.10 20.08
CA SER A 438 -25.99 44.15 20.84
C SER A 438 -26.31 42.89 20.05
N ALA A 439 -26.77 43.04 18.80
CA ALA A 439 -27.05 41.91 17.92
C ALA A 439 -25.78 41.12 17.58
N TYR A 440 -24.63 41.80 17.46
CA TYR A 440 -23.35 41.12 17.31
C TYR A 440 -23.01 40.28 18.54
N LEU A 441 -23.22 40.81 19.74
CA LEU A 441 -22.99 40.08 20.99
C LEU A 441 -23.91 38.86 21.12
N ASP A 442 -25.18 38.95 20.71
CA ASP A 442 -26.14 37.83 20.72
C ASP A 442 -25.68 36.66 19.83
N GLU A 443 -25.17 36.97 18.64
CA GLU A 443 -24.57 35.97 17.73
C GLU A 443 -23.31 35.34 18.34
N LEU A 444 -22.47 36.12 19.02
CA LEU A 444 -21.28 35.59 19.69
C LEU A 444 -21.63 34.68 20.88
N ILE A 445 -22.68 34.99 21.64
CA ILE A 445 -23.19 34.12 22.73
C ILE A 445 -23.70 32.80 22.15
N THR A 446 -24.41 32.85 21.02
CA THR A 446 -24.88 31.67 20.32
C THR A 446 -23.72 30.81 19.83
N ALA A 447 -22.70 31.42 19.22
CA ALA A 447 -21.47 30.73 18.83
C ALA A 447 -20.74 30.11 20.03
N GLU A 448 -20.68 30.83 21.16
CA GLU A 448 -20.06 30.33 22.39
C GLU A 448 -20.74 29.06 22.89
N LYS A 449 -22.07 29.03 22.89
CA LYS A 449 -22.86 27.86 23.29
C LYS A 449 -22.47 26.62 22.46
N HIS A 450 -22.38 26.76 21.13
CA HIS A 450 -21.99 25.67 20.25
C HIS A 450 -20.54 25.23 20.46
N LEU A 451 -19.61 26.19 20.59
CA LEU A 451 -18.20 25.90 20.83
C LEU A 451 -17.98 25.19 22.17
N LYS A 452 -18.68 25.60 23.23
CA LYS A 452 -18.61 24.96 24.54
C LYS A 452 -19.09 23.50 24.48
N GLN A 453 -20.22 23.25 23.82
CA GLN A 453 -20.72 21.89 23.61
C GLN A 453 -19.74 21.03 22.79
N ALA A 454 -19.10 21.61 21.77
CA ALA A 454 -18.06 20.92 21.01
C ALA A 454 -16.87 20.54 21.91
N LEU A 455 -16.38 21.47 22.73
CA LEU A 455 -15.27 21.25 23.66
C LEU A 455 -15.58 20.15 24.68
N GLU A 456 -16.76 20.16 25.30
CA GLU A 456 -17.21 19.12 26.24
C GLU A 456 -17.08 17.70 25.66
N MET A 457 -17.32 17.54 24.36
CA MET A 457 -17.18 16.28 23.65
C MET A 457 -15.77 15.99 23.13
N LEU A 458 -14.98 17.01 22.81
CA LEU A 458 -13.61 16.84 22.29
C LEU A 458 -12.58 16.55 23.39
N PHE A 459 -12.84 16.93 24.64
CA PHE A 459 -11.89 16.71 25.76
C PHE A 459 -11.57 15.23 26.04
N ILE A 460 -12.42 14.30 25.62
CA ILE A 460 -12.16 12.87 25.79
C ILE A 460 -11.23 12.32 24.71
N GLU A 461 -10.98 13.07 23.64
CA GLU A 461 -10.10 12.65 22.56
C GLU A 461 -8.63 12.78 23.00
N PRO A 462 -7.74 11.85 22.59
CA PRO A 462 -6.32 11.95 22.87
C PRO A 462 -5.71 13.22 22.28
N GLY A 463 -4.87 13.94 23.04
CA GLY A 463 -4.36 15.27 22.64
C GLY A 463 -3.57 15.31 21.32
N ASN A 464 -2.96 14.19 20.92
CA ASN A 464 -2.18 14.07 19.69
C ASN A 464 -2.99 13.50 18.51
N SER A 465 -4.27 13.21 18.70
CA SER A 465 -5.17 12.87 17.59
C SER A 465 -5.55 14.15 16.83
N PRO A 466 -6.00 14.06 15.56
CA PRO A 466 -6.53 15.22 14.83
C PRO A 466 -7.68 15.90 15.59
N GLU A 467 -8.48 15.14 16.32
CA GLU A 467 -9.55 15.67 17.17
C GLU A 467 -9.02 16.33 18.46
N GLY A 468 -7.92 15.83 19.02
CA GLY A 468 -7.20 16.47 20.12
C GLY A 468 -6.56 17.79 19.72
N GLU A 469 -5.93 17.84 18.53
CA GLU A 469 -5.43 19.09 17.93
C GLU A 469 -6.58 20.08 17.69
N LEU A 470 -7.72 19.59 17.19
CA LEU A 470 -8.93 20.40 17.06
C LEU A 470 -9.42 20.91 18.41
N CYS A 471 -9.35 20.10 19.47
CA CYS A 471 -9.69 20.50 20.83
C CYS A 471 -8.78 21.64 21.32
N ALA A 472 -7.47 21.53 21.08
CA ALA A 472 -6.50 22.57 21.45
C ALA A 472 -6.79 23.89 20.71
N LYS A 473 -7.05 23.82 19.40
CA LYS A 473 -7.46 24.97 18.60
C LYS A 473 -8.78 25.57 19.07
N ALA A 474 -9.78 24.74 19.35
CA ALA A 474 -11.09 25.17 19.85
C ALA A 474 -10.97 25.87 21.22
N LEU A 475 -10.04 25.45 22.08
CA LEU A 475 -9.74 26.12 23.35
C LEU A 475 -9.14 27.51 23.15
N GLU A 476 -8.23 27.66 22.21
CA GLU A 476 -7.66 28.97 21.86
C GLU A 476 -8.73 29.91 21.30
N GLU A 477 -9.55 29.42 20.37
CA GLU A 477 -10.67 30.16 19.79
C GLU A 477 -11.73 30.51 20.86
N TYR A 478 -11.98 29.64 21.84
CA TYR A 478 -12.88 29.93 22.95
C TYR A 478 -12.39 31.11 23.81
N ARG A 479 -11.08 31.15 24.12
CA ARG A 479 -10.49 32.28 24.85
C ARG A 479 -10.56 33.58 24.04
N ALA A 480 -10.28 33.51 22.74
CA ALA A 480 -10.37 34.67 21.84
C ALA A 480 -11.81 35.19 21.71
N LEU A 481 -12.78 34.28 21.62
CA LEU A 481 -14.21 34.60 21.57
C LEU A 481 -14.64 35.32 22.84
N LYS A 482 -14.29 34.80 24.03
CA LYS A 482 -14.57 35.45 25.32
C LYS A 482 -13.97 36.84 25.42
N GLY A 483 -12.72 37.02 24.98
CA GLY A 483 -12.09 38.34 24.93
C GLY A 483 -12.84 39.32 24.02
N THR A 484 -13.28 38.84 22.85
CA THR A 484 -14.07 39.65 21.90
C THR A 484 -15.42 40.04 22.49
N MET A 485 -16.13 39.10 23.12
CA MET A 485 -17.42 39.35 23.76
C MET A 485 -17.32 40.41 24.86
N ASN A 486 -16.31 40.33 25.72
CA ASN A 486 -16.08 41.32 26.77
C ASN A 486 -15.78 42.71 26.17
N ALA A 487 -14.95 42.79 25.13
CA ALA A 487 -14.65 44.06 24.47
C ALA A 487 -15.90 44.70 23.83
N VAL A 488 -16.78 43.90 23.22
CA VAL A 488 -18.05 44.38 22.66
C VAL A 488 -18.99 44.84 23.78
N LEU A 489 -19.09 44.08 24.88
CA LEU A 489 -19.91 44.44 26.04
C LEU A 489 -19.46 45.76 26.67
N ASP A 490 -18.15 45.95 26.85
CA ASP A 490 -17.58 47.18 27.36
C ASP A 490 -17.87 48.37 26.42
N GLY A 491 -17.81 48.15 25.11
CA GLY A 491 -18.22 49.13 24.10
C GLY A 491 -19.70 49.53 24.22
N ILE A 492 -20.60 48.57 24.42
CA ILE A 492 -22.04 48.83 24.62
C ILE A 492 -22.27 49.64 25.91
N HIS A 493 -21.59 49.29 27.00
CA HIS A 493 -21.69 50.02 28.27
C HIS A 493 -21.12 51.45 28.17
N ALA A 494 -20.04 51.65 27.40
CA ALA A 494 -19.49 52.98 27.14
C ALA A 494 -20.46 53.89 26.34
N GLU A 495 -21.34 53.31 25.52
CA GLU A 495 -22.43 54.03 24.85
C GLU A 495 -23.64 54.34 25.77
N GLY A 496 -23.58 53.99 27.05
CA GLY A 496 -24.65 54.22 28.03
C GLY A 496 -25.86 53.29 27.90
N LYS A 497 -25.75 52.20 27.13
CA LYS A 497 -26.80 51.19 26.94
C LYS A 497 -26.56 50.01 27.88
N SER A 498 -27.59 49.54 28.58
CA SER A 498 -27.53 48.29 29.36
C SER A 498 -27.81 47.10 28.45
N TYR A 499 -26.92 46.11 28.43
CA TYR A 499 -27.16 44.87 27.68
C TYR A 499 -28.26 44.04 28.36
N GLN A 500 -29.31 43.71 27.61
CA GLN A 500 -30.33 42.73 27.98
C GLN A 500 -30.39 41.67 26.87
N PHE A 501 -30.18 40.41 27.21
CA PHE A 501 -30.29 39.29 26.27
C PHE A 501 -31.76 39.17 25.84
N THR A 502 -32.05 39.39 24.56
CA THR A 502 -33.40 39.32 24.00
C THR A 502 -33.50 38.17 22.98
N GLU A 503 -34.36 37.19 23.23
CA GLU A 503 -34.79 36.23 22.20
C GLU A 503 -35.71 36.95 21.20
N GLU A 504 -35.24 37.05 19.95
CA GLU A 504 -35.86 37.54 18.70
C GLU A 504 -37.04 38.54 18.76
N THR A 505 -36.86 39.73 18.16
CA THR A 505 -37.78 40.30 17.13
C THR A 505 -37.13 41.51 16.41
N ASN A 506 -37.37 41.59 15.10
CA ASN A 506 -36.88 42.63 14.18
C ASN A 506 -37.40 44.05 14.49
N ALA A 507 -36.56 45.09 14.40
CA ALA A 507 -36.96 46.47 14.02
C ALA A 507 -35.76 47.38 13.67
N MET A 508 -36.04 48.37 12.82
CA MET A 508 -35.15 49.30 12.08
C MET A 508 -34.76 50.60 12.82
N ALA A 509 -33.79 51.32 12.21
CA ALA A 509 -33.41 52.76 12.33
C ALA A 509 -32.53 53.15 13.56
N ASP A 510 -31.65 54.16 13.57
CA ASP A 510 -31.53 55.39 12.77
C ASP A 510 -30.09 55.99 12.80
N GLN A 511 -29.91 57.05 12.01
CA GLN A 511 -28.70 57.73 11.52
C GLN A 511 -27.99 58.67 12.51
N SER A 512 -26.66 58.64 12.51
CA SER A 512 -25.79 59.80 12.77
C SER A 512 -24.33 59.48 12.43
N SER A 513 -23.85 59.81 11.22
CA SER A 513 -22.39 60.01 10.96
C SER A 513 -22.11 60.49 9.53
N VAL A 514 -22.52 61.70 9.15
CA VAL A 514 -22.29 62.21 7.77
C VAL A 514 -20.92 62.89 7.62
N LEU A 515 -20.28 63.36 8.70
CA LEU A 515 -19.04 64.14 8.58
C LEU A 515 -17.76 63.29 8.56
N ALA A 516 -17.73 62.15 9.26
CA ALA A 516 -16.61 61.20 9.22
C ALA A 516 -16.57 60.39 7.90
N LEU A 517 -17.72 60.26 7.23
CA LEU A 517 -17.86 59.53 5.98
C LEU A 517 -17.13 60.22 4.82
N MET A 518 -17.06 61.56 4.81
CA MET A 518 -16.44 62.33 3.73
C MET A 518 -14.91 62.22 3.71
N ILE A 519 -14.27 62.23 4.88
CA ILE A 519 -12.80 62.10 4.99
C ILE A 519 -12.38 60.66 4.67
N LEU A 520 -13.15 59.68 5.15
CA LEU A 520 -12.92 58.26 4.84
C LEU A 520 -13.18 57.97 3.35
N ALA A 521 -14.21 58.57 2.74
CA ALA A 521 -14.51 58.41 1.32
C ALA A 521 -13.38 58.92 0.41
N VAL A 522 -12.72 60.04 0.77
CA VAL A 522 -11.58 60.56 -0.01
C VAL A 522 -10.33 59.69 0.14
N GLY A 523 -10.04 59.18 1.34
CA GLY A 523 -8.94 58.23 1.54
C GLY A 523 -9.17 56.90 0.82
N VAL A 524 -10.41 56.43 0.83
CA VAL A 524 -10.87 55.22 0.13
C VAL A 524 -10.77 55.42 -1.38
N THR A 525 -11.25 56.53 -1.95
CA THR A 525 -11.16 56.77 -3.39
C THR A 525 -9.71 56.84 -3.87
N VAL A 526 -8.79 57.46 -3.13
CA VAL A 526 -7.36 57.48 -3.50
C VAL A 526 -6.75 56.09 -3.44
N HIS A 527 -7.07 55.29 -2.42
CA HIS A 527 -6.57 53.92 -2.31
C HIS A 527 -7.10 53.01 -3.44
N PHE A 528 -8.36 53.17 -3.85
CA PHE A 528 -8.93 52.45 -4.99
C PHE A 528 -8.53 53.03 -6.36
N SER A 529 -7.91 54.21 -6.40
CA SER A 529 -7.41 54.82 -7.65
C SER A 529 -6.03 54.31 -8.02
N LEU A 530 -5.20 53.92 -7.05
CA LEU A 530 -3.85 53.44 -7.28
C LEU A 530 -3.86 51.91 -7.41
N HIS A 531 -3.30 51.40 -8.50
CA HIS A 531 -3.03 49.97 -8.64
C HIS A 531 -1.63 49.73 -9.21
N LYS A 532 -1.13 48.52 -9.03
CA LYS A 532 0.20 48.11 -9.49
C LYS A 532 0.06 47.04 -10.56
N VAL A 533 0.74 47.23 -11.67
CA VAL A 533 0.99 46.19 -12.68
C VAL A 533 2.36 45.58 -12.37
N GLU A 534 2.40 44.29 -12.13
CA GLU A 534 3.63 43.58 -11.79
C GLU A 534 4.54 43.39 -13.01
N GLU A 535 5.83 43.17 -12.77
CA GLU A 535 6.78 42.84 -13.83
C GLU A 535 6.32 41.59 -14.61
N GLY A 536 6.57 41.59 -15.92
CA GLY A 536 6.11 40.51 -16.80
C GLY A 536 4.63 40.54 -17.18
N HIS A 537 3.88 41.56 -16.76
CA HIS A 537 2.48 41.77 -17.12
C HIS A 537 2.26 43.10 -17.85
N VAL A 538 1.23 43.13 -18.71
CA VAL A 538 0.75 44.32 -19.40
C VAL A 538 -0.66 44.63 -18.93
N GLY A 539 -0.89 45.86 -18.45
CA GLY A 539 -2.20 46.30 -17.98
C GLY A 539 -3.09 46.74 -19.14
N VAL A 540 -4.29 46.16 -19.25
CA VAL A 540 -5.37 46.62 -20.14
C VAL A 540 -6.51 47.23 -19.32
N TYR A 541 -7.15 48.28 -19.83
CA TYR A 541 -8.13 49.06 -19.09
C TYR A 541 -9.49 49.07 -19.76
N TYR A 542 -10.55 49.03 -18.97
CA TYR A 542 -11.93 49.13 -19.41
C TYR A 542 -12.59 50.32 -18.74
N ARG A 543 -13.24 51.19 -19.52
CA ARG A 543 -14.01 52.34 -19.01
C ARG A 543 -15.49 52.12 -19.31
N GLY A 544 -16.32 51.99 -18.28
CA GLY A 544 -17.75 51.69 -18.45
C GLY A 544 -18.01 50.40 -19.25
N GLY A 545 -17.09 49.43 -19.19
CA GLY A 545 -17.14 48.18 -19.96
C GLY A 545 -16.48 48.23 -21.35
N ALA A 546 -16.08 49.40 -21.86
CA ALA A 546 -15.38 49.53 -23.15
C ALA A 546 -13.86 49.44 -22.97
N LEU A 547 -13.18 48.62 -23.78
CA LEU A 547 -11.72 48.48 -23.77
C LEU A 547 -11.03 49.76 -24.29
N LEU A 548 -10.12 50.32 -23.50
CA LEU A 548 -9.34 51.50 -23.88
C LEU A 548 -8.19 51.10 -24.84
N PRO A 549 -7.81 51.97 -25.79
CA PRO A 549 -6.78 51.67 -26.79
C PRO A 549 -5.34 51.74 -26.26
N VAL A 550 -5.14 52.00 -24.97
CA VAL A 550 -3.82 52.20 -24.35
C VAL A 550 -3.55 51.08 -23.35
N THR A 551 -2.34 50.51 -23.43
CA THR A 551 -1.83 49.54 -22.47
C THR A 551 -0.79 50.19 -21.55
N SER A 552 -0.70 49.69 -20.32
CA SER A 552 0.31 50.12 -19.35
C SER A 552 1.42 49.08 -19.20
N GLN A 553 2.66 49.56 -19.12
CA GLN A 553 3.84 48.76 -18.73
C GLN A 553 3.84 48.49 -17.21
N PRO A 554 4.66 47.56 -16.69
CA PRO A 554 4.82 47.33 -15.26
C PRO A 554 5.10 48.62 -14.47
N GLY A 555 4.46 48.77 -13.30
CA GLY A 555 4.56 49.96 -12.47
C GLY A 555 3.25 50.35 -11.76
N PHE A 556 3.26 51.49 -11.07
CA PHE A 556 2.06 52.06 -10.44
C PHE A 556 1.29 52.92 -11.44
N HIS A 557 -0.01 52.65 -11.58
CA HIS A 557 -0.90 53.36 -12.49
C HIS A 557 -2.14 53.86 -11.76
N MET A 558 -2.69 54.97 -12.23
CA MET A 558 -3.89 55.60 -11.69
C MET A 558 -5.10 55.24 -12.54
N MET A 559 -6.19 54.85 -11.88
CA MET A 559 -7.48 54.57 -12.50
C MET A 559 -8.58 55.35 -11.77
N ILE A 560 -9.67 55.66 -12.46
CA ILE A 560 -10.85 56.32 -11.89
C ILE A 560 -11.69 55.24 -11.17
N PRO A 561 -11.86 55.30 -9.84
CA PRO A 561 -12.66 54.35 -9.09
C PRO A 561 -14.10 54.29 -9.64
N LEU A 562 -14.71 53.11 -9.61
CA LEU A 562 -16.08 52.80 -10.11
C LEU A 562 -16.28 52.90 -11.63
N LEU A 563 -15.51 53.72 -12.35
CA LEU A 563 -15.71 53.95 -13.79
C LEU A 563 -14.74 53.15 -14.66
N THR A 564 -13.50 52.98 -14.18
CA THR A 564 -12.46 52.22 -14.88
C THR A 564 -12.07 50.98 -14.09
N SER A 565 -11.92 49.85 -14.79
CA SER A 565 -11.35 48.61 -14.27
C SER A 565 -10.15 48.24 -15.12
N TYR A 566 -9.22 47.46 -14.57
CA TYR A 566 -8.06 46.97 -15.31
C TYR A 566 -7.95 45.46 -15.17
N LYS A 567 -7.30 44.83 -16.15
CA LYS A 567 -6.83 43.45 -16.08
C LYS A 567 -5.35 43.42 -16.41
N ALA A 568 -4.56 42.70 -15.63
CA ALA A 568 -3.15 42.46 -15.91
C ALA A 568 -3.04 41.17 -16.73
N ILE A 569 -2.53 41.28 -17.96
CA ILE A 569 -2.31 40.13 -18.86
C ILE A 569 -0.83 39.75 -18.79
N GLN A 570 -0.55 38.47 -18.53
CA GLN A 570 0.80 37.97 -18.43
C GLN A 570 1.44 37.83 -19.82
N THR A 571 2.66 38.33 -20.00
CA THR A 571 3.43 38.24 -21.26
C THR A 571 4.71 37.41 -21.13
N THR A 572 4.98 36.90 -19.94
CA THR A 572 6.06 35.93 -19.69
C THR A 572 5.65 34.53 -20.16
N LEU A 573 6.55 33.55 -20.01
CA LEU A 573 6.17 32.15 -20.17
C LEU A 573 5.09 31.79 -19.15
N GLN A 574 3.97 31.28 -19.66
CA GLN A 574 2.83 30.81 -18.90
C GLN A 574 2.64 29.32 -19.19
N THR A 575 2.04 28.59 -18.25
CA THR A 575 1.71 27.17 -18.40
C THR A 575 0.23 27.00 -18.09
N ASP A 576 -0.53 26.71 -19.14
CA ASP A 576 -1.97 26.49 -19.05
C ASP A 576 -2.26 25.01 -18.81
N GLU A 577 -2.98 24.71 -17.74
CA GLU A 577 -3.37 23.35 -17.39
C GLU A 577 -4.82 23.06 -17.80
N VAL A 578 -5.00 22.12 -18.71
CA VAL A 578 -6.30 21.54 -19.07
C VAL A 578 -6.47 20.22 -18.32
N LYS A 579 -7.54 20.08 -17.52
CA LYS A 579 -7.77 18.91 -16.67
C LYS A 579 -9.00 18.13 -17.09
N ASN A 580 -8.93 16.81 -16.94
CA ASN A 580 -10.02 15.85 -17.17
C ASN A 580 -10.67 16.00 -18.56
N VAL A 581 -9.85 15.93 -19.62
CA VAL A 581 -10.36 15.98 -21.00
C VAL A 581 -10.96 14.63 -21.37
N PRO A 582 -12.28 14.52 -21.59
CA PRO A 582 -12.88 13.28 -22.09
C PRO A 582 -12.54 13.11 -23.57
N CYS A 583 -12.18 11.89 -23.95
CA CYS A 583 -11.85 11.52 -25.33
C CYS A 583 -12.51 10.19 -25.71
N GLY A 584 -13.24 10.17 -26.83
CA GLY A 584 -13.83 8.95 -27.37
C GLY A 584 -12.89 8.28 -28.37
N THR A 585 -12.50 7.03 -28.10
CA THR A 585 -11.71 6.23 -29.05
C THR A 585 -12.58 5.65 -30.16
N SER A 586 -12.00 5.26 -31.30
CA SER A 586 -12.74 4.63 -32.42
C SER A 586 -13.49 3.36 -32.02
N GLY A 587 -13.02 2.67 -30.96
CA GLY A 587 -13.67 1.50 -30.37
C GLY A 587 -14.84 1.81 -29.44
N GLY A 588 -15.30 3.06 -29.34
CA GLY A 588 -16.43 3.47 -28.51
C GLY A 588 -16.14 3.54 -27.01
N VAL A 589 -14.88 3.41 -26.59
CA VAL A 589 -14.45 3.55 -25.20
C VAL A 589 -14.09 5.00 -24.91
N MET A 590 -14.70 5.56 -23.87
CA MET A 590 -14.37 6.88 -23.34
C MET A 590 -13.17 6.80 -22.38
N ILE A 591 -12.13 7.57 -22.67
CA ILE A 591 -10.93 7.75 -21.84
C ILE A 591 -10.79 9.20 -21.38
N TYR A 592 -10.01 9.43 -20.32
CA TYR A 592 -9.84 10.77 -19.74
C TYR A 592 -8.37 11.12 -19.57
N PHE A 593 -7.94 12.25 -20.14
CA PHE A 593 -6.61 12.80 -19.87
C PHE A 593 -6.66 13.67 -18.61
N GLU A 594 -5.93 13.28 -17.57
CA GLU A 594 -6.00 13.95 -16.26
C GLU A 594 -5.45 15.37 -16.30
N ARG A 595 -4.33 15.55 -17.00
CA ARG A 595 -3.62 16.82 -17.09
C ARG A 595 -2.91 16.96 -18.43
N ILE A 596 -3.14 18.08 -19.10
CA ILE A 596 -2.42 18.53 -20.28
C ILE A 596 -1.87 19.92 -19.96
N GLU A 597 -0.56 20.09 -20.06
CA GLU A 597 0.13 21.36 -19.82
C GLU A 597 0.52 21.96 -21.18
N VAL A 598 0.07 23.18 -21.47
CA VAL A 598 0.47 23.94 -22.66
C VAL A 598 1.31 25.12 -22.21
N VAL A 599 2.60 25.11 -22.55
CA VAL A 599 3.51 26.23 -22.27
C VAL A 599 3.42 27.23 -23.41
N ASN A 600 2.95 28.44 -23.12
CA ASN A 600 2.72 29.50 -24.10
C ASN A 600 3.39 30.82 -23.69
N LYS A 601 3.52 31.73 -24.65
CA LYS A 601 4.00 33.08 -24.44
C LYS A 601 3.28 34.05 -25.37
N LEU A 602 2.69 35.10 -24.79
CA LEU A 602 2.05 36.19 -25.52
C LEU A 602 3.02 37.35 -25.72
N GLU A 603 3.16 37.84 -26.94
CA GLU A 603 3.96 39.03 -27.24
C GLU A 603 3.29 40.32 -26.69
N PRO A 604 4.01 41.19 -25.95
CA PRO A 604 3.44 42.39 -25.35
C PRO A 604 2.71 43.33 -26.33
N VAL A 605 3.17 43.39 -27.57
CA VAL A 605 2.61 44.25 -28.63
C VAL A 605 1.23 43.77 -29.06
N SER A 606 0.97 42.45 -28.96
CA SER A 606 -0.29 41.83 -29.41
C SER A 606 -1.35 41.72 -28.32
N VAL A 607 -1.05 42.12 -27.08
CA VAL A 607 -1.96 42.01 -25.93
C VAL A 607 -3.29 42.74 -26.18
N LEU A 608 -3.24 43.95 -26.75
CA LEU A 608 -4.45 44.75 -26.98
C LEU A 608 -5.37 44.10 -28.01
N ASP A 609 -4.81 43.59 -29.10
CA ASP A 609 -5.58 42.92 -30.16
C ASP A 609 -6.10 41.56 -29.71
N MET A 610 -5.33 40.83 -28.89
CA MET A 610 -5.76 39.57 -28.27
C MET A 610 -7.00 39.79 -27.40
N VAL A 611 -6.96 40.79 -26.52
CA VAL A 611 -8.06 41.11 -25.62
C VAL A 611 -9.27 41.68 -26.38
N ARG A 612 -9.04 42.40 -27.48
CA ARG A 612 -10.12 42.92 -28.33
C ARG A 612 -10.86 41.81 -29.07
N ASN A 613 -10.15 40.84 -29.62
CA ASN A 613 -10.72 39.78 -30.45
C ASN A 613 -11.22 38.58 -29.64
N PHE A 614 -10.52 38.23 -28.55
CA PHE A 614 -10.76 37.00 -27.78
C PHE A 614 -11.05 37.24 -26.29
N THR A 615 -11.21 38.50 -25.87
CA THR A 615 -11.38 38.92 -24.47
C THR A 615 -10.15 38.65 -23.60
N ALA A 616 -10.20 39.04 -22.32
CA ALA A 616 -9.08 38.85 -21.40
C ALA A 616 -8.83 37.39 -21.01
N ASP A 617 -9.78 36.49 -21.26
CA ASP A 617 -9.67 35.05 -20.96
C ASP A 617 -9.39 34.25 -22.26
N TYR A 618 -8.50 34.79 -23.11
CA TYR A 618 -8.21 34.26 -24.46
C TYR A 618 -7.69 32.81 -24.45
N ASP A 619 -7.01 32.40 -23.36
CA ASP A 619 -6.49 31.03 -23.16
C ASP A 619 -7.61 29.99 -23.24
N LYS A 620 -8.83 30.31 -22.78
CA LYS A 620 -9.96 29.39 -22.82
C LYS A 620 -10.43 29.10 -24.24
N THR A 621 -10.46 30.11 -25.09
CA THR A 621 -10.93 29.97 -26.47
C THR A 621 -9.86 29.39 -27.39
N LEU A 622 -8.62 29.87 -27.25
CA LEU A 622 -7.55 29.56 -28.20
C LEU A 622 -6.75 28.31 -27.83
N ILE A 623 -6.65 27.99 -26.54
CA ILE A 623 -5.88 26.83 -26.06
C ILE A 623 -6.82 25.75 -25.54
N PHE A 624 -7.63 26.03 -24.51
CA PHE A 624 -8.47 25.00 -23.87
C PHE A 624 -9.44 24.33 -24.85
N ASN A 625 -10.29 25.11 -25.53
CA ASN A 625 -11.26 24.55 -26.48
C ASN A 625 -10.59 23.82 -27.65
N LYS A 626 -9.44 24.31 -28.11
CA LYS A 626 -8.72 23.72 -29.24
C LYS A 626 -8.04 22.40 -28.86
N VAL A 627 -7.43 22.32 -27.68
CA VAL A 627 -6.90 21.06 -27.12
C VAL A 627 -8.02 20.01 -27.05
N HIS A 628 -9.21 20.37 -26.56
CA HIS A 628 -10.35 19.46 -26.53
C HIS A 628 -10.76 18.99 -27.94
N HIS A 629 -10.75 19.86 -28.95
CA HIS A 629 -11.13 19.49 -30.32
C HIS A 629 -10.11 18.55 -30.97
N GLU A 630 -8.82 18.94 -30.97
CA GLU A 630 -7.75 18.16 -31.60
C GLU A 630 -7.58 16.79 -30.95
N LEU A 631 -7.67 16.74 -29.63
CA LEU A 631 -7.52 15.49 -28.90
C LEU A 631 -8.69 14.54 -29.18
N ASN A 632 -9.93 15.05 -29.23
CA ASN A 632 -11.08 14.25 -29.66
C ASN A 632 -10.97 13.76 -31.10
N GLN A 633 -10.47 14.59 -32.01
CA GLN A 633 -10.23 14.18 -33.40
C GLN A 633 -9.18 13.06 -33.47
N PHE A 634 -8.08 13.21 -32.73
CA PHE A 634 -7.02 12.20 -32.63
C PHE A 634 -7.54 10.88 -32.07
N CYS A 635 -8.27 10.88 -30.94
CA CYS A 635 -8.81 9.64 -30.38
C CYS A 635 -9.88 9.00 -31.28
N SER A 636 -10.70 9.81 -31.96
CA SER A 636 -11.75 9.26 -32.83
C SER A 636 -11.20 8.48 -34.02
N ALA A 637 -9.98 8.81 -34.46
CA ALA A 637 -9.30 8.13 -35.56
C ALA A 637 -8.53 6.87 -35.13
N HIS A 638 -8.28 6.68 -33.82
CA HIS A 638 -7.41 5.62 -33.31
C HIS A 638 -8.11 4.73 -32.27
N THR A 639 -7.66 3.50 -32.17
CA THR A 639 -8.15 2.56 -31.16
C THR A 639 -7.59 2.90 -29.77
N LEU A 640 -8.22 2.38 -28.72
CA LEU A 640 -7.73 2.54 -27.34
C LEU A 640 -6.28 2.08 -27.16
N HIS A 641 -5.89 0.98 -27.81
CA HIS A 641 -4.54 0.43 -27.70
C HIS A 641 -3.51 1.37 -28.34
N GLU A 642 -3.80 1.85 -29.55
CA GLU A 642 -2.92 2.77 -30.28
C GLU A 642 -2.73 4.08 -29.52
N VAL A 643 -3.80 4.67 -28.96
CA VAL A 643 -3.72 5.92 -28.19
C VAL A 643 -2.97 5.73 -26.86
N TYR A 644 -3.09 4.56 -26.22
CA TYR A 644 -2.53 4.32 -24.89
C TYR A 644 -1.08 3.83 -24.90
N ILE A 645 -0.67 3.07 -25.93
CA ILE A 645 0.63 2.38 -25.98
C ILE A 645 1.45 2.85 -27.19
N ASP A 646 0.92 2.73 -28.40
CA ASP A 646 1.75 2.83 -29.62
C ASP A 646 2.04 4.28 -30.04
N LEU A 647 1.06 5.18 -29.89
CA LEU A 647 1.10 6.54 -30.40
C LEU A 647 1.11 7.60 -29.29
N PHE A 648 1.15 7.20 -28.01
CA PHE A 648 1.12 8.13 -26.87
C PHE A 648 2.24 9.17 -26.96
N ASP A 649 3.46 8.73 -27.29
CA ASP A 649 4.64 9.60 -27.38
C ASP A 649 4.55 10.62 -28.54
N GLN A 650 3.64 10.42 -29.48
CA GLN A 650 3.44 11.32 -30.62
C GLN A 650 2.36 12.39 -30.37
N ILE A 651 1.55 12.22 -29.31
CA ILE A 651 0.44 13.13 -29.01
C ILE A 651 0.96 14.54 -28.66
N ASP A 652 2.06 14.63 -27.91
CA ASP A 652 2.67 15.90 -27.50
C ASP A 652 3.04 16.77 -28.72
N GLU A 653 3.74 16.19 -29.69
CA GLU A 653 4.19 16.92 -30.89
C GLU A 653 3.05 17.23 -31.88
N ASN A 654 2.08 16.31 -32.00
CA ASN A 654 0.91 16.53 -32.85
C ASN A 654 0.05 17.69 -32.34
N LEU A 655 -0.23 17.72 -31.02
CA LEU A 655 -0.97 18.82 -30.41
C LEU A 655 -0.21 20.14 -30.49
N ARG A 656 1.10 20.14 -30.22
CA ARG A 656 1.93 21.34 -30.32
C ARG A 656 1.88 21.94 -31.72
N THR A 657 2.01 21.10 -32.75
CA THR A 657 2.02 21.54 -34.15
C THR A 657 0.65 22.05 -34.60
N ALA A 658 -0.43 21.32 -34.28
CA ALA A 658 -1.79 21.72 -34.61
C ALA A 658 -2.19 23.04 -33.92
N LEU A 659 -1.89 23.19 -32.62
CA LEU A 659 -2.14 24.43 -31.88
C LEU A 659 -1.37 25.61 -32.49
N GLN A 660 -0.08 25.44 -32.81
CA GLN A 660 0.71 26.53 -33.36
C GLN A 660 0.25 26.94 -34.76
N GLN A 661 -0.15 25.99 -35.61
CA GLN A 661 -0.65 26.28 -36.95
C GLN A 661 -1.91 27.17 -36.90
N ASP A 662 -2.86 26.82 -36.04
CA ASP A 662 -4.10 27.56 -35.84
C ASP A 662 -3.88 28.94 -35.23
N LEU A 663 -2.95 29.04 -34.27
CA LEU A 663 -2.58 30.32 -33.66
C LEU A 663 -1.90 31.26 -34.64
N ASN A 664 -1.15 30.75 -35.62
CA ASN A 664 -0.53 31.59 -36.64
C ASN A 664 -1.56 32.34 -37.50
N GLU A 665 -2.73 31.74 -37.72
CA GLU A 665 -3.83 32.35 -38.49
C GLU A 665 -4.74 33.21 -37.61
N MET A 666 -5.16 32.69 -36.45
CA MET A 666 -6.15 33.34 -35.59
C MET A 666 -5.55 34.40 -34.65
N ALA A 667 -4.32 34.20 -34.17
CA ALA A 667 -3.77 34.97 -33.07
C ALA A 667 -2.21 35.04 -33.12
N PRO A 668 -1.62 35.74 -34.11
CA PRO A 668 -0.19 35.65 -34.45
C PRO A 668 0.80 36.09 -33.36
N GLY A 669 0.31 36.73 -32.29
CA GLY A 669 1.12 37.12 -31.13
C GLY A 669 1.26 36.05 -30.03
N LEU A 670 0.54 34.93 -30.12
CA LEU A 670 0.58 33.85 -29.13
C LEU A 670 1.40 32.67 -29.65
N ARG A 671 2.48 32.32 -28.94
CA ARG A 671 3.38 31.22 -29.32
C ARG A 671 3.33 30.09 -28.30
N VAL A 672 3.16 28.85 -28.78
CA VAL A 672 3.23 27.63 -27.98
C VAL A 672 4.67 27.10 -28.02
N GLN A 673 5.30 26.98 -26.86
CA GLN A 673 6.65 26.45 -26.73
C GLN A 673 6.68 24.93 -26.59
N ALA A 674 5.80 24.37 -25.76
CA ALA A 674 5.75 22.93 -25.50
C ALA A 674 4.34 22.52 -25.06
N VAL A 675 3.97 21.27 -25.36
CA VAL A 675 2.77 20.62 -24.84
C VAL A 675 3.21 19.34 -24.14
N ARG A 676 2.66 19.07 -22.96
CA ARG A 676 2.90 17.82 -22.22
C ARG A 676 1.58 17.18 -21.86
N VAL A 677 1.40 15.94 -22.30
CA VAL A 677 0.19 15.16 -22.04
C VAL A 677 0.50 14.05 -21.03
N THR A 678 -0.34 13.90 -20.01
CA THR A 678 -0.27 12.75 -19.09
C THR A 678 -0.97 11.53 -19.67
N LYS A 679 -0.55 10.32 -19.26
CA LYS A 679 -1.21 9.09 -19.71
C LYS A 679 -2.71 9.11 -19.36
N PRO A 680 -3.60 8.73 -20.29
CA PRO A 680 -5.04 8.80 -20.05
C PRO A 680 -5.50 7.72 -19.08
N LYS A 681 -6.44 8.05 -18.21
CA LYS A 681 -7.13 7.10 -17.34
C LYS A 681 -8.16 6.31 -18.14
N ILE A 682 -8.07 4.99 -18.03
CA ILE A 682 -8.99 4.01 -18.62
C ILE A 682 -9.94 3.51 -17.52
N PRO A 683 -11.24 3.29 -17.81
CA PRO A 683 -12.17 2.67 -16.88
C PRO A 683 -11.67 1.34 -16.32
N GLU A 684 -11.94 1.10 -15.03
CA GLU A 684 -11.32 0.01 -14.27
C GLU A 684 -11.68 -1.40 -14.76
N MET A 685 -12.87 -1.56 -15.35
CA MET A 685 -13.30 -2.81 -16.00
C MET A 685 -12.42 -3.19 -17.19
N ILE A 686 -12.02 -2.20 -18.00
CA ILE A 686 -11.20 -2.41 -19.20
C ILE A 686 -9.73 -2.53 -18.78
N ARG A 687 -9.30 -1.75 -17.79
CA ARG A 687 -7.94 -1.81 -17.24
C ARG A 687 -7.56 -3.22 -16.78
N LYS A 688 -8.44 -3.90 -16.03
CA LYS A 688 -8.20 -5.28 -15.59
C LYS A 688 -8.07 -6.25 -16.78
N ASN A 689 -8.87 -6.09 -17.82
CA ASN A 689 -8.79 -6.93 -19.02
C ASN A 689 -7.48 -6.72 -19.78
N TYR A 690 -6.98 -5.48 -19.87
CA TYR A 690 -5.67 -5.19 -20.47
C TYR A 690 -4.51 -5.70 -19.61
N GLU A 691 -4.56 -5.53 -18.28
CA GLU A 691 -3.57 -6.08 -17.36
C GLU A 691 -3.50 -7.62 -17.46
N LEU A 692 -4.65 -8.29 -17.58
CA LEU A 692 -4.74 -9.74 -17.80
C LEU A 692 -4.22 -10.14 -19.19
N MET A 693 -4.62 -9.43 -20.25
CA MET A 693 -4.20 -9.70 -21.62
C MET A 693 -2.69 -9.47 -21.81
N GLU A 694 -2.11 -8.43 -21.20
CA GLU A 694 -0.66 -8.20 -21.22
C GLU A 694 0.09 -9.26 -20.40
N ALA A 695 -0.44 -9.66 -19.25
CA ALA A 695 0.12 -10.75 -18.47
C ALA A 695 0.09 -12.07 -19.26
N GLU A 696 -0.99 -12.36 -20.00
CA GLU A 696 -1.09 -13.52 -20.89
C GLU A 696 -0.18 -13.41 -22.11
N LYS A 697 -0.12 -12.26 -22.80
CA LYS A 697 0.77 -12.03 -23.94
C LYS A 697 2.23 -12.17 -23.53
N SER A 698 2.60 -11.65 -22.36
CA SER A 698 3.93 -11.81 -21.78
C SER A 698 4.21 -13.27 -21.43
N LYS A 699 3.26 -14.00 -20.82
CA LYS A 699 3.38 -15.44 -20.56
C LYS A 699 3.55 -16.24 -21.85
N LEU A 700 2.83 -15.90 -22.92
CA LEU A 700 2.91 -16.57 -24.21
C LEU A 700 4.25 -16.31 -24.90
N LEU A 701 4.76 -15.07 -24.84
CA LEU A 701 6.09 -14.73 -25.32
C LEU A 701 7.19 -15.45 -24.54
N ILE A 702 7.09 -15.49 -23.20
CA ILE A 702 8.02 -16.22 -22.33
C ILE A 702 7.96 -17.72 -22.62
N ALA A 703 6.77 -18.30 -22.77
CA ALA A 703 6.60 -19.71 -23.12
C ALA A 703 7.17 -20.03 -24.50
N ALA A 704 6.96 -19.17 -25.50
CA ALA A 704 7.52 -19.33 -26.84
C ALA A 704 9.05 -19.19 -26.85
N GLN A 705 9.61 -18.25 -26.08
CA GLN A 705 11.06 -18.13 -25.92
C GLN A 705 11.65 -19.31 -25.13
N HIS A 706 10.98 -19.75 -24.06
CA HIS A 706 11.37 -20.93 -23.29
C HIS A 706 11.35 -22.19 -24.15
N GLN A 707 10.35 -22.35 -25.02
CA GLN A 707 10.30 -23.47 -25.98
C GLN A 707 11.51 -23.45 -26.93
N LYS A 708 11.90 -22.29 -27.46
CA LYS A 708 13.11 -22.14 -28.29
C LYS A 708 14.40 -22.43 -27.52
N VAL A 709 14.47 -22.05 -26.24
CA VAL A 709 15.62 -22.36 -25.38
C VAL A 709 15.70 -23.86 -25.12
N VAL A 710 14.59 -24.50 -24.75
CA VAL A 710 14.53 -25.96 -24.53
C VAL A 710 14.89 -26.73 -25.79
N GLU A 711 14.44 -26.29 -26.97
CA GLU A 711 14.80 -26.90 -28.25
C GLU A 711 16.31 -26.80 -28.53
N LYS A 712 16.91 -25.61 -28.33
CA LYS A 712 18.36 -25.42 -28.48
C LYS A 712 19.17 -26.16 -27.41
N GLU A 713 18.69 -26.24 -26.18
CA GLU A 713 19.34 -27.00 -25.10
C GLU A 713 19.29 -28.50 -25.36
N ALA A 714 18.16 -29.02 -25.86
CA ALA A 714 18.04 -30.42 -26.27
C ALA A 714 18.96 -30.75 -27.46
N GLU A 715 19.06 -29.85 -28.44
CA GLU A 715 20.00 -30.00 -29.55
C GLU A 715 21.47 -29.95 -29.06
N THR A 716 21.79 -29.02 -28.16
CA THR A 716 23.12 -28.88 -27.56
C THR A 716 23.48 -30.09 -26.69
N ALA A 717 22.55 -30.62 -25.92
CA ALA A 717 22.73 -31.82 -25.11
C ALA A 717 22.96 -33.06 -25.97
N ARG A 718 22.24 -33.21 -27.10
CA ARG A 718 22.49 -34.27 -28.08
C ARG A 718 23.89 -34.15 -28.68
N ARG A 719 24.30 -32.96 -29.12
CA ARG A 719 25.65 -32.72 -29.65
C ARG A 719 26.73 -33.00 -28.59
N LYS A 720 26.51 -32.59 -27.35
CA LYS A 720 27.45 -32.85 -26.24
C LYS A 720 27.57 -34.34 -25.93
N ALA A 721 26.47 -35.10 -25.97
CA ALA A 721 26.49 -36.55 -25.77
C ALA A 721 27.26 -37.27 -26.88
N VAL A 722 27.10 -36.85 -28.14
CA VAL A 722 27.88 -37.39 -29.27
C VAL A 722 29.37 -37.07 -29.11
N ILE A 723 29.71 -35.82 -28.76
CA ILE A 723 31.11 -35.40 -28.55
C ILE A 723 31.76 -36.17 -27.38
N GLU A 724 31.04 -36.38 -26.27
CA GLU A 724 31.58 -37.15 -25.14
C GLU A 724 31.75 -38.63 -25.50
N ALA A 725 30.79 -39.23 -26.23
CA ALA A 725 30.91 -40.62 -26.70
C ALA A 725 32.08 -40.80 -27.70
N GLU A 726 32.29 -39.85 -28.61
CA GLU A 726 33.45 -39.85 -29.53
C GLU A 726 34.77 -39.68 -28.78
N LYS A 727 34.81 -38.78 -27.79
CA LYS A 727 35.97 -38.56 -26.93
C LYS A 727 36.30 -39.81 -26.10
N GLU A 728 35.31 -40.45 -25.50
CA GLU A 728 35.47 -41.71 -24.77
C GLU A 728 35.99 -42.82 -25.70
N ALA A 729 35.46 -42.93 -26.92
CA ALA A 729 35.93 -43.89 -27.92
C ALA A 729 37.39 -43.60 -28.35
N GLN A 730 37.76 -42.33 -28.53
CA GLN A 730 39.14 -41.94 -28.87
C GLN A 730 40.11 -42.22 -27.71
N VAL A 731 39.73 -41.90 -26.47
CA VAL A 731 40.55 -42.20 -25.29
C VAL A 731 40.73 -43.71 -25.12
N ALA A 732 39.67 -44.50 -25.30
CA ALA A 732 39.75 -45.96 -25.27
C ALA A 732 40.68 -46.50 -26.36
N LYS A 733 40.63 -45.94 -27.58
CA LYS A 733 41.53 -46.32 -28.68
C LYS A 733 43.00 -46.01 -28.35
N ILE A 734 43.29 -44.81 -27.83
CA ILE A 734 44.66 -44.42 -27.44
C ILE A 734 45.18 -45.32 -26.30
N GLN A 735 44.36 -45.60 -25.29
CA GLN A 735 44.73 -46.50 -24.20
C GLN A 735 44.98 -47.94 -24.71
N TYR A 736 44.21 -48.39 -25.70
CA TYR A 736 44.40 -49.69 -26.32
C TYR A 736 45.68 -49.75 -27.15
N GLU A 737 45.97 -48.71 -27.95
CA GLU A 737 47.22 -48.57 -28.71
C GLU A 737 48.43 -48.50 -27.78
N GLN A 738 48.34 -47.78 -26.66
CA GLN A 738 49.40 -47.73 -25.66
C GLN A 738 49.69 -49.12 -25.07
N LYS A 739 48.64 -49.90 -24.75
CA LYS A 739 48.79 -51.27 -24.25
C LYS A 739 49.38 -52.22 -25.30
N ILE A 740 48.99 -52.09 -26.57
CA ILE A 740 49.59 -52.88 -27.66
C ILE A 740 51.07 -52.55 -27.78
N MET A 741 51.42 -51.26 -27.83
CA MET A 741 52.80 -50.81 -27.96
C MET A 741 53.67 -51.26 -26.79
N GLU A 742 53.12 -51.25 -25.56
CA GLU A 742 53.79 -51.77 -24.37
C GLU A 742 54.04 -53.28 -24.49
N LYS A 743 53.05 -54.07 -24.94
CA LYS A 743 53.20 -55.51 -25.15
C LYS A 743 54.16 -55.86 -26.28
N GLU A 744 54.14 -55.13 -27.40
CA GLU A 744 55.09 -55.29 -28.49
C GLU A 744 56.52 -54.92 -28.07
N SER A 745 56.67 -53.89 -27.23
CA SER A 745 57.97 -53.50 -26.69
C SER A 745 58.51 -54.57 -25.74
N LEU A 746 57.67 -55.14 -24.87
CA LEU A 746 58.03 -56.27 -24.01
C LEU A 746 58.44 -57.50 -24.84
N GLN A 747 57.69 -57.85 -25.88
CA GLN A 747 58.04 -58.95 -26.78
C GLN A 747 59.40 -58.72 -27.46
N LYS A 748 59.69 -57.48 -27.90
CA LYS A 748 61.00 -57.13 -28.49
C LYS A 748 62.13 -57.25 -27.47
N ILE A 749 61.90 -56.85 -26.22
CA ILE A 749 62.88 -56.99 -25.14
C ILE A 749 63.18 -58.47 -24.89
N GLU A 750 62.15 -59.32 -24.76
CA GLU A 750 62.33 -60.77 -24.58
C GLU A 750 63.11 -61.40 -25.74
N LEU A 751 62.76 -61.06 -26.99
CA LEU A 751 63.48 -61.55 -28.17
C LEU A 751 64.96 -61.12 -28.18
N ILE A 752 65.24 -59.89 -27.76
CA ILE A 752 66.61 -59.39 -27.65
C ILE A 752 67.35 -60.13 -26.53
N GLU A 753 66.75 -60.31 -25.36
CA GLU A 753 67.34 -61.06 -24.24
C GLU A 753 67.62 -62.51 -24.61
N ASP A 754 66.69 -63.19 -25.29
CA ASP A 754 66.89 -64.54 -25.81
C ASP A 754 68.04 -64.60 -26.82
N SER A 755 68.13 -63.61 -27.71
CA SER A 755 69.23 -63.53 -28.68
C SER A 755 70.58 -63.31 -28.00
N ILE A 756 70.64 -62.47 -26.97
CA ILE A 756 71.84 -62.22 -26.16
C ILE A 756 72.21 -63.47 -25.36
N HIS A 757 71.22 -64.15 -24.75
CA HIS A 757 71.46 -65.37 -24.00
C HIS A 757 71.98 -66.49 -24.91
N LYS A 758 71.37 -66.68 -26.08
CA LYS A 758 71.83 -67.64 -27.10
C LYS A 758 73.26 -67.33 -27.55
N ALA A 759 73.56 -66.06 -27.88
CA ALA A 759 74.90 -65.64 -28.27
C ALA A 759 75.92 -65.89 -27.14
N LYS A 760 75.57 -65.55 -25.90
CA LYS A 760 76.43 -65.77 -24.72
C LYS A 760 76.73 -67.25 -24.49
N GLN A 761 75.73 -68.12 -24.62
CA GLN A 761 75.92 -69.57 -24.49
C GLN A 761 76.78 -70.12 -25.63
N GLN A 762 76.59 -69.66 -26.87
CA GLN A 762 77.43 -70.05 -28.00
C GLN A 762 78.88 -69.61 -27.81
N THR A 763 79.13 -68.35 -27.44
CA THR A 763 80.49 -67.85 -27.17
C THR A 763 81.17 -68.62 -26.04
N LYS A 764 80.43 -68.98 -24.99
CA LYS A 764 80.98 -69.80 -23.89
C LYS A 764 81.36 -71.20 -24.37
N ALA A 765 80.47 -71.87 -25.12
CA ALA A 765 80.74 -73.19 -25.68
C ALA A 765 81.94 -73.18 -26.66
N GLU A 766 82.06 -72.14 -27.49
CA GLU A 766 83.19 -71.94 -28.39
C GLU A 766 84.51 -71.69 -27.65
N ALA A 767 84.47 -70.87 -26.59
CA ALA A 767 85.63 -70.62 -25.73
C ALA A 767 86.10 -71.90 -25.02
N ASP A 768 85.17 -72.68 -24.47
CA ASP A 768 85.46 -73.96 -23.82
C ASP A 768 86.04 -74.98 -24.81
N TYR A 769 85.46 -75.07 -26.02
CA TYR A 769 85.99 -75.91 -27.10
C TYR A 769 87.40 -75.48 -27.52
N TYR A 770 87.64 -74.19 -27.68
CA TYR A 770 88.96 -73.66 -28.01
C TYR A 770 89.99 -73.97 -26.93
N HIS A 771 89.63 -73.77 -25.66
CA HIS A 771 90.48 -74.08 -24.51
C HIS A 771 90.85 -75.57 -24.48
N LEU A 772 89.86 -76.47 -24.58
CA LEU A 772 90.07 -77.92 -24.61
C LEU A 772 90.96 -78.34 -25.79
N LYS A 773 90.74 -77.76 -26.97
CA LYS A 773 91.58 -78.03 -28.15
C LYS A 773 93.02 -77.60 -27.92
N LYS A 774 93.26 -76.42 -27.35
CA LYS A 774 94.61 -75.94 -27.04
C LYS A 774 95.28 -76.77 -25.96
N GLN A 775 94.53 -77.23 -24.96
CA GLN A 775 95.03 -78.09 -23.91
C GLN A 775 95.40 -79.48 -24.46
N ALA A 776 94.60 -80.02 -25.39
CA ALA A 776 94.92 -81.26 -26.08
C ALA A 776 96.18 -81.12 -26.97
N GLU A 777 96.33 -80.00 -27.69
CA GLU A 777 97.55 -79.67 -28.46
C GLU A 777 98.79 -79.58 -27.54
N ALA A 778 98.68 -78.91 -26.40
CA ALA A 778 99.76 -78.80 -25.42
C ALA A 778 100.13 -80.15 -24.80
N ASN A 779 99.14 -80.96 -24.40
CA ASN A 779 99.38 -82.30 -23.86
C ASN A 779 100.06 -83.23 -24.86
N LYS A 780 99.80 -83.05 -26.17
CA LYS A 780 100.49 -83.80 -27.22
C LYS A 780 101.98 -83.46 -27.32
N LEU A 781 102.37 -82.22 -27.02
CA LEU A 781 103.77 -81.80 -26.97
C LEU A 781 104.46 -82.24 -25.67
N LEU A 782 103.73 -82.35 -24.57
CA LEU A 782 104.24 -82.81 -23.27
C LEU A 782 104.42 -84.33 -23.18
N LEU A 783 103.96 -85.08 -24.19
CA LEU A 783 104.17 -86.53 -24.35
C LEU A 783 105.60 -86.86 -24.83
N THR A 784 106.61 -86.24 -24.21
CA THR A 784 108.01 -86.65 -24.36
C THR A 784 108.38 -87.63 -23.25
N ARG A 785 109.25 -88.59 -23.57
CA ARG A 785 109.61 -89.67 -22.67
C ARG A 785 110.26 -89.14 -21.39
N GLU A 786 111.06 -88.07 -21.50
CA GLU A 786 111.71 -87.45 -20.34
C GLU A 786 110.69 -86.83 -19.37
N TYR A 787 109.60 -86.23 -19.88
CA TYR A 787 108.60 -85.58 -19.03
C TYR A 787 107.74 -86.59 -18.26
N LEU A 788 107.41 -87.73 -18.88
CA LEU A 788 106.71 -88.82 -18.20
C LEU A 788 107.57 -89.43 -17.08
N GLU A 789 108.88 -89.55 -17.29
CA GLU A 789 109.79 -89.98 -16.24
C GLU A 789 109.88 -88.97 -15.10
N LEU A 790 110.00 -87.67 -15.41
CA LEU A 790 109.97 -86.62 -14.40
C LEU A 790 108.69 -86.66 -13.57
N LYS A 791 107.52 -86.78 -14.21
CA LYS A 791 106.23 -86.88 -13.51
C LYS A 791 106.11 -88.15 -12.68
N LYS A 792 106.68 -89.27 -13.15
CA LYS A 792 106.77 -90.51 -12.37
C LYS A 792 107.63 -90.31 -11.11
N TYR A 793 108.77 -89.63 -11.22
CA TYR A 793 109.63 -89.35 -10.06
C TYR A 793 108.98 -88.34 -9.10
N GLU A 794 108.28 -87.31 -9.59
CA GLU A 794 107.53 -86.38 -8.74
C GLU A 794 106.41 -87.08 -7.96
N ALA A 795 105.65 -87.97 -8.61
CA ALA A 795 104.61 -88.75 -7.95
C ALA A 795 105.18 -89.70 -6.89
N LEU A 796 106.36 -90.29 -7.14
CA LEU A 796 107.06 -91.11 -6.15
C LEU A 796 107.57 -90.27 -4.95
N ALA A 797 108.09 -89.06 -5.19
CA ALA A 797 108.59 -88.19 -4.14
C ALA A 797 107.48 -87.70 -3.18
N LEU A 798 106.27 -87.48 -3.70
CA LEU A 798 105.14 -87.02 -2.89
C LEU A 798 104.52 -88.11 -2.00
N ASN A 799 104.85 -89.40 -2.23
CA ASN A 799 104.16 -90.51 -1.57
C ASN A 799 104.96 -91.18 -0.44
N ASN A 800 105.79 -90.41 0.27
CA ASN A 800 106.37 -90.83 1.55
C ASN A 800 105.46 -90.41 2.72
N LYS A 801 104.54 -91.30 3.14
CA LYS A 801 103.90 -91.23 4.46
C LYS A 801 104.40 -92.38 5.33
N ILE A 802 105.15 -92.03 6.37
CA ILE A 802 105.70 -92.94 7.38
C ILE A 802 104.63 -93.18 8.45
N TYR A 803 104.34 -94.45 8.75
CA TYR A 803 103.39 -94.88 9.78
C TYR A 803 104.14 -95.59 10.93
N PHE A 804 103.87 -95.22 12.18
CA PHE A 804 104.33 -95.94 13.38
C PHE A 804 103.12 -96.39 14.21
N GLY A 805 103.05 -97.67 14.57
CA GLY A 805 102.00 -98.25 15.42
C GLY A 805 101.69 -99.71 15.07
N ASN A 806 101.27 -100.50 16.05
CA ASN A 806 101.28 -101.98 16.03
C ASN A 806 100.25 -102.67 15.10
N ASP A 807 99.58 -101.96 14.19
CA ASP A 807 98.73 -102.56 13.16
C ASP A 807 98.73 -101.70 11.88
N ILE A 808 99.14 -102.30 10.76
CA ILE A 808 99.26 -101.67 9.44
C ILE A 808 97.97 -101.96 8.63
N PRO A 809 97.21 -100.95 8.16
CA PRO A 809 95.99 -101.18 7.39
C PRO A 809 96.23 -101.75 5.99
N LYS A 810 95.53 -102.85 5.67
CA LYS A 810 95.50 -103.57 4.37
C LYS A 810 94.80 -102.77 3.26
N MET A 811 95.32 -101.60 2.88
CA MET A 811 94.69 -100.76 1.84
C MET A 811 95.31 -100.90 0.44
N PHE A 812 96.19 -101.88 0.23
CA PHE A 812 96.77 -102.17 -1.10
C PHE A 812 96.18 -103.39 -1.80
N MET A 813 95.09 -103.97 -1.31
CA MET A 813 94.42 -105.06 -2.01
C MET A 813 92.90 -104.98 -1.92
N GLN A 814 92.28 -104.93 -3.11
CA GLN A 814 90.87 -105.20 -3.46
C GLN A 814 89.84 -104.10 -3.23
N ALA A 815 89.07 -103.77 -4.28
CA ALA A 815 87.63 -104.07 -4.32
C ALA A 815 87.03 -103.87 -5.72
N ASN A 816 86.17 -104.81 -6.10
CA ASN A 816 85.40 -104.92 -7.33
C ASN A 816 84.06 -104.15 -7.28
N VAL A 817 83.50 -103.98 -8.47
CA VAL A 817 82.10 -103.76 -8.91
C VAL A 817 80.99 -104.26 -7.96
N GLY A 818 79.92 -103.45 -7.77
CA GLY A 818 78.54 -103.94 -7.55
C GLY A 818 77.63 -103.16 -6.58
N ASP A 819 76.41 -102.85 -7.07
CA ASP A 819 75.11 -102.75 -6.38
C ASP A 819 74.42 -101.40 -6.04
N SER A 820 73.36 -101.17 -6.82
CA SER A 820 71.96 -100.90 -6.42
C SER A 820 71.46 -99.47 -6.07
N VAL A 821 70.30 -99.17 -6.68
CA VAL A 821 69.48 -97.94 -6.76
C VAL A 821 68.62 -97.76 -5.48
N PRO A 822 68.05 -96.56 -5.21
CA PRO A 822 66.58 -96.51 -5.28
C PRO A 822 65.95 -95.23 -5.90
N PRO A 823 64.66 -95.29 -6.33
CA PRO A 823 63.94 -94.22 -7.04
C PRO A 823 62.73 -93.63 -6.26
N ILE A 824 61.99 -92.72 -6.94
CA ILE A 824 60.54 -92.37 -6.82
C ILE A 824 60.19 -91.00 -6.19
N ALA A 825 59.48 -90.14 -6.96
CA ALA A 825 58.06 -89.71 -6.75
C ALA A 825 57.69 -88.58 -7.75
N LYS A 826 56.80 -88.82 -8.75
CA LYS A 826 55.32 -88.58 -8.78
C LYS A 826 54.92 -87.12 -8.46
N SER A 827 54.54 -86.28 -9.44
CA SER A 827 53.24 -86.15 -10.15
C SER A 827 52.08 -85.56 -9.34
N VAL A 828 51.62 -84.35 -9.68
CA VAL A 828 50.23 -83.81 -9.54
C VAL A 828 50.11 -82.70 -10.61
N GLN A 829 49.36 -82.87 -11.71
CA GLN A 829 48.00 -82.32 -11.99
C GLN A 829 47.81 -80.86 -11.52
N VAL A 830 47.30 -79.93 -12.31
CA VAL A 830 45.90 -79.77 -12.74
C VAL A 830 45.86 -78.61 -13.76
N GLU A 831 44.97 -78.76 -14.76
CA GLU A 831 44.45 -77.80 -15.77
C GLU A 831 45.38 -77.24 -16.86
#